data_AF-Q1MY70-F1
#
_entry.id   AF-Q1MY70-F1
#
_cell.length_a   1.000
_cell.length_b   1.000
_cell.length_c   1.000
_cell.angle_alpha   90.00
_cell.angle_beta   90.00
_cell.angle_gamma   90.00
#
_symmetry.space_group_name_H-M   'P 1'
#
loop_
_entity.id
_entity.type
_entity.pdbx_description
1 polymer ?
#
loop_
_entity_poly.entity_id
_entity_poly.type
_entity_poly.pdbx_seq_one_letter_code
_entity_poly.pdbx_strand_id
1 'polypeptide(L)'
;MKNLLKSALGTALIVSMIGGLTACFDESSSSPTNPNSTSTLSGIVTDPAISGSKVRLDDLQGNALASILTTDKNGEFAFDFATENLPSSAMVSASGGHDTQTGLDFTGITLKAVVESKYTVVSPLTTLVVEEMEDSDSDYSSTVETIAKRFNLTPSQVVSDPTQDTSLQKLSIQLSMLATALRTDDGFDRVEQLIEENGVVWSDIASEVNSTPDISVTAQARVTELVNELQAIDQIENTLSAQESLEEVNRLSIVNGVTRFLEEQLAFTANDDVTTANIVTLAESLWKANDKQGLASDSLKFANLVRYVFSTAQITTADLESADFELNASMLSNIADIAALNVIDHTIPLGTEEKLTSSDAKRDYFYQSDLSPAYQAIKLFNSVSDDNIIDPTFVNIAKTYAEQGMLDEANVILKSQIAMPFYQAKANLFVGNVLLEQKGSDVAKAYWDTAASILSDYLSSKGYLNMDQADAALIDGLASAYREAGFSSEADATITPVNNFIAENAGAYSVAYYILTFSFSNKAKELVEAAEAANFTEDSVRAAKASIDLFANINEGVGAQSSANKCDGADYFKARTFNYPKIAEYYIRIGDTAGVQATVDKFEGIRAEECTAQQTIAYVDDMASVYGYLGTISDYIDMVNNDTSLTQTYIDRSLSAAAIYQALDLAKTANEADSDNVADAITMVSALYPDDQDASDLASRITYLTNNGINESDPSSYLGLKLLKQNYLEEGAQVFTAAWEIATSDTFINGQLDNGTQLTRYGCSKIARITYQRIDQSLGQSRMNECATILANFETEGATSAVSEAYTYLASDALTTGLDSLAQQAFEKAIAYASLLNDEERVDAVRAALLYPIESGLLATGVDISAITTPLDELTIAFNDTAEYATTQEEIKNAANLGIRTLGAYANVVHGLRAAATEGVLLTDQADTVNAIQTEASALLLEVFALIQTLADADDREDVMNYAFGIGNTANLKWIGIFDTLASLIESMQETESQSLINGYRAELANQILNADAFEGEDLAKIDQDNDGLPDFFTANASAEDIMNSRLIEDSNVDGDNVNDSMDSTPFYAEI
;
A
#
# COMPACT_ATOMS: atom_id res chain seq x y z
N MET A 1 46.51 -22.62 9.63
CA MET A 1 47.03 -21.35 9.06
C MET A 1 47.51 -21.61 7.64
N LYS A 2 46.78 -21.08 6.65
CA LYS A 2 46.88 -21.32 5.20
C LYS A 2 46.55 -22.75 4.72
N ASN A 3 45.24 -23.05 4.76
CA ASN A 3 44.48 -23.95 3.86
C ASN A 3 43.27 -24.54 4.60
N LEU A 4 42.26 -23.72 4.89
CA LEU A 4 40.91 -24.13 5.30
C LEU A 4 40.03 -22.86 5.24
N LEU A 5 39.51 -22.57 4.04
CA LEU A 5 38.45 -21.58 3.75
C LEU A 5 38.13 -21.72 2.24
N LYS A 6 37.43 -22.82 1.91
CA LYS A 6 36.78 -23.08 0.62
C LYS A 6 35.57 -23.99 0.89
N SER A 7 34.51 -23.41 1.46
CA SER A 7 33.14 -23.92 1.40
C SER A 7 32.19 -22.90 2.05
N ALA A 8 31.91 -21.82 1.35
CA ALA A 8 30.78 -20.91 1.56
C ALA A 8 30.82 -19.92 0.39
N LEU A 9 30.24 -20.30 -0.74
CA LEU A 9 30.05 -19.45 -1.91
C LEU A 9 28.66 -19.79 -2.42
N GLY A 10 27.72 -18.88 -2.23
CA GLY A 10 26.32 -19.13 -2.53
C GLY A 10 25.34 -17.96 -2.40
N THR A 11 25.75 -16.76 -1.98
CA THR A 11 24.90 -15.56 -2.06
C THR A 11 25.79 -14.31 -2.05
N ALA A 12 25.41 -13.29 -2.82
CA ALA A 12 26.07 -12.00 -3.08
C ALA A 12 26.81 -11.91 -4.44
N LEU A 13 26.11 -11.44 -5.46
CA LEU A 13 26.56 -10.33 -6.33
C LEU A 13 25.44 -9.91 -7.30
N ILE A 14 24.70 -8.83 -6.99
CA ILE A 14 24.42 -7.70 -7.92
C ILE A 14 24.30 -6.44 -7.05
N VAL A 15 25.45 -5.91 -6.64
CA VAL A 15 25.63 -4.49 -6.32
C VAL A 15 26.70 -4.02 -7.29
N SER A 16 26.29 -3.32 -8.35
CA SER A 16 27.16 -2.41 -9.11
C SER A 16 26.35 -1.64 -10.14
N MET A 17 25.81 -0.48 -9.77
CA MET A 17 25.96 0.78 -10.51
C MET A 17 25.51 1.96 -9.63
N ILE A 18 26.23 2.21 -8.55
CA ILE A 18 26.40 3.54 -7.99
C ILE A 18 27.90 3.69 -7.73
N GLY A 19 28.54 4.53 -8.51
CA GLY A 19 29.98 4.68 -8.52
C GLY A 19 30.36 6.06 -8.99
N GLY A 20 30.14 7.04 -8.13
CA GLY A 20 30.83 8.33 -8.23
C GLY A 20 30.02 9.49 -7.65
N LEU A 21 30.14 9.71 -6.34
CA LEU A 21 30.62 10.95 -5.72
C LEU A 21 30.28 10.96 -4.22
N THR A 22 31.10 10.27 -3.42
CA THR A 22 31.20 10.55 -1.98
C THR A 22 32.29 11.59 -1.77
N ALA A 23 31.90 12.70 -1.14
CA ALA A 23 32.77 13.72 -0.59
C ALA A 23 33.78 13.10 0.39
N CYS A 24 35.07 13.32 0.14
CA CYS A 24 36.10 13.24 1.18
C CYS A 24 36.33 14.66 1.70
N PHE A 25 35.92 14.92 2.95
CA PHE A 25 36.52 15.96 3.78
C PHE A 25 37.95 15.53 4.10
N ASP A 26 38.93 16.10 3.41
CA ASP A 26 40.32 16.13 3.86
C ASP A 26 40.89 17.53 3.61
N GLU A 27 41.15 18.25 4.70
CA GLU A 27 41.79 19.56 4.69
C GLU A 27 43.22 19.44 4.17
N SER A 28 43.45 19.83 2.92
CA SER A 28 44.80 20.19 2.48
C SER A 28 44.79 21.37 1.51
N SER A 29 45.41 22.45 1.98
CA SER A 29 45.62 23.70 1.24
C SER A 29 46.57 23.49 0.06
N SER A 30 46.03 23.44 -1.16
CA SER A 30 46.75 23.82 -2.37
C SER A 30 45.75 24.09 -3.49
N SER A 31 45.67 25.33 -3.96
CA SER A 31 44.80 25.72 -5.07
C SER A 31 45.16 24.98 -6.36
N PRO A 32 44.18 24.41 -7.07
CA PRO A 32 44.20 24.32 -8.51
C PRO A 32 42.97 25.03 -9.12
N THR A 33 43.19 25.54 -10.31
CA THR A 33 42.28 26.29 -11.19
C THR A 33 40.90 25.64 -11.37
N ASN A 34 39.86 26.44 -11.13
CA ASN A 34 38.43 26.17 -11.23
C ASN A 34 37.96 25.96 -12.69
N PRO A 35 37.25 24.85 -13.02
CA PRO A 35 36.34 24.83 -14.15
C PRO A 35 35.02 24.13 -13.78
N ASN A 36 34.07 24.88 -13.21
CA ASN A 36 32.63 24.64 -13.29
C ASN A 36 31.97 25.97 -12.91
N SER A 37 31.66 26.81 -13.91
CA SER A 37 30.84 28.00 -13.71
C SER A 37 29.39 27.54 -13.51
N THR A 38 28.96 27.35 -12.26
CA THR A 38 27.54 27.21 -11.93
C THR A 38 26.87 28.58 -12.09
N SER A 39 25.70 28.61 -12.74
CA SER A 39 24.84 29.78 -12.82
C SER A 39 23.68 29.62 -11.86
N THR A 40 23.29 30.72 -11.21
CA THR A 40 22.16 30.76 -10.29
C THR A 40 21.00 31.55 -10.91
N LEU A 41 19.80 30.97 -10.88
CA LEU A 41 18.52 31.62 -11.16
C LEU A 41 17.77 31.72 -9.83
N SER A 42 17.42 32.92 -9.39
CA SER A 42 16.59 33.11 -8.21
C SER A 42 15.23 33.68 -8.57
N GLY A 43 14.31 33.69 -7.61
CA GLY A 43 13.00 34.27 -7.82
C GLY A 43 12.13 34.22 -6.58
N ILE A 44 10.88 34.62 -6.77
CA ILE A 44 9.83 34.58 -5.74
C ILE A 44 8.55 34.02 -6.36
N VAL A 45 7.85 33.18 -5.60
CA VAL A 45 6.48 32.76 -5.87
C VAL A 45 5.56 33.63 -5.00
N THR A 46 4.72 34.45 -5.64
CA THR A 46 4.03 35.56 -4.98
C THR A 46 2.58 35.75 -5.44
N ASP A 47 1.70 35.66 -4.47
CA ASP A 47 0.42 36.31 -4.29
C ASP A 47 0.16 36.35 -2.77
N PRO A 48 0.45 37.47 -2.09
CA PRO A 48 1.60 37.57 -1.15
C PRO A 48 2.60 36.38 -1.10
N ALA A 49 3.48 36.28 -0.09
CA ALA A 49 4.51 35.24 -0.09
C ALA A 49 3.90 33.81 -0.01
N ILE A 50 4.12 32.98 -1.03
CA ILE A 50 3.63 31.58 -1.07
C ILE A 50 4.74 30.63 -0.63
N SER A 51 4.57 30.04 0.55
CA SER A 51 5.54 29.14 1.17
C SER A 51 5.24 27.66 0.89
N GLY A 52 6.27 26.83 0.78
CA GLY A 52 6.09 25.38 0.62
C GLY A 52 5.77 24.92 -0.80
N SER A 53 5.79 25.78 -1.81
CA SER A 53 5.53 25.39 -3.21
C SER A 53 6.69 24.58 -3.76
N LYS A 54 6.39 23.50 -4.48
CA LYS A 54 7.39 22.76 -5.27
C LYS A 54 7.68 23.55 -6.55
N VAL A 55 8.92 24.00 -6.71
CA VAL A 55 9.35 24.83 -7.85
C VAL A 55 10.21 24.01 -8.79
N ARG A 56 9.86 24.04 -10.07
CA ARG A 56 10.60 23.41 -11.17
C ARG A 56 11.11 24.45 -12.15
N LEU A 57 12.20 24.11 -12.81
CA LEU A 57 12.74 24.85 -13.94
C LEU A 57 12.76 23.89 -15.13
N ASP A 58 11.92 24.14 -16.13
CA ASP A 58 11.70 23.26 -17.25
C ASP A 58 12.04 23.94 -18.59
N ASP A 59 12.32 23.15 -19.64
CA ASP A 59 12.34 23.61 -21.02
C ASP A 59 10.93 23.60 -21.65
N LEU A 60 10.81 24.04 -22.92
CA LEU A 60 9.53 24.05 -23.67
C LEU A 60 8.93 22.66 -23.90
N GLN A 61 9.67 21.59 -23.65
CA GLN A 61 9.20 20.22 -23.76
C GLN A 61 8.84 19.64 -22.38
N GLY A 62 8.88 20.47 -21.31
CA GLY A 62 8.60 20.06 -19.94
C GLY A 62 9.75 19.26 -19.29
N ASN A 63 10.94 19.22 -19.89
CA ASN A 63 12.07 18.52 -19.30
C ASN A 63 12.72 19.38 -18.22
N ALA A 64 12.92 18.78 -17.04
CA ALA A 64 13.58 19.45 -15.92
C ALA A 64 15.04 19.81 -16.25
N LEU A 65 15.38 21.09 -16.07
CA LEU A 65 16.72 21.67 -16.25
C LEU A 65 17.51 21.73 -14.93
N ALA A 66 16.84 21.58 -13.79
CA ALA A 66 17.42 21.57 -12.45
C ALA A 66 16.60 20.67 -11.51
N SER A 67 17.17 20.34 -10.35
CA SER A 67 16.43 19.65 -9.28
C SER A 67 15.31 20.53 -8.75
N ILE A 68 14.18 19.91 -8.41
CA ILE A 68 13.02 20.58 -7.78
C ILE A 68 13.43 21.17 -6.43
N LEU A 69 12.90 22.35 -6.12
CA LEU A 69 13.11 23.05 -4.85
C LEU A 69 11.78 23.32 -4.16
N THR A 70 11.83 23.71 -2.89
CA THR A 70 10.66 24.20 -2.13
C THR A 70 10.85 25.67 -1.77
N THR A 71 9.82 26.49 -1.94
CA THR A 71 9.88 27.90 -1.53
C THR A 71 9.99 28.06 -0.02
N ASP A 72 10.75 29.06 0.42
CA ASP A 72 10.84 29.37 1.85
C ASP A 72 9.60 30.13 2.38
N LYS A 73 9.64 30.59 3.64
CA LYS A 73 8.54 31.35 4.27
C LYS A 73 8.26 32.71 3.61
N ASN A 74 9.16 33.20 2.76
CA ASN A 74 9.01 34.44 2.01
C ASN A 74 8.67 34.18 0.54
N GLY A 75 8.46 32.92 0.15
CA GLY A 75 8.21 32.52 -1.23
C GLY A 75 9.46 32.48 -2.11
N GLU A 76 10.66 32.61 -1.54
CA GLU A 76 11.91 32.69 -2.31
C GLU A 76 12.42 31.32 -2.75
N PHE A 77 13.04 31.26 -3.93
CA PHE A 77 13.74 30.07 -4.45
C PHE A 77 15.05 30.45 -5.17
N ALA A 78 15.97 29.48 -5.29
CA ALA A 78 17.23 29.65 -6.03
C ALA A 78 17.75 28.33 -6.61
N PHE A 79 17.73 28.20 -7.94
CA PHE A 79 18.33 27.08 -8.67
C PHE A 79 19.80 27.32 -8.96
N ASP A 80 20.62 26.29 -8.74
CA ASP A 80 21.97 26.20 -9.29
C ASP A 80 22.01 25.18 -10.44
N PHE A 81 22.48 25.59 -11.61
CA PHE A 81 22.53 24.73 -12.80
C PHE A 81 23.85 24.87 -13.58
N ALA A 82 24.17 23.84 -14.35
CA ALA A 82 25.50 23.65 -14.95
C ALA A 82 25.72 24.43 -16.27
N THR A 83 24.67 25.02 -16.85
CA THR A 83 24.76 25.74 -18.12
C THR A 83 24.93 27.26 -17.90
N GLU A 84 25.79 27.92 -18.69
CA GLU A 84 25.99 29.38 -18.59
C GLU A 84 24.82 30.19 -19.19
N ASN A 85 23.98 29.58 -20.04
CA ASN A 85 22.81 30.21 -20.64
C ASN A 85 21.61 29.25 -20.61
N LEU A 86 20.50 29.70 -20.03
CA LEU A 86 19.21 29.01 -20.15
C LEU A 86 18.65 29.18 -21.57
N PRO A 87 17.85 28.23 -22.08
CA PRO A 87 17.03 28.45 -23.27
C PRO A 87 16.21 29.74 -23.12
N SER A 88 16.00 30.49 -24.20
CA SER A 88 15.18 31.73 -24.22
C SER A 88 13.68 31.50 -24.01
N SER A 89 13.33 30.31 -23.55
CA SER A 89 11.99 29.77 -23.43
C SER A 89 11.91 28.82 -22.23
N ALA A 90 12.86 28.92 -21.32
CA ALA A 90 12.80 28.20 -20.05
C ALA A 90 11.66 28.78 -19.21
N MET A 91 10.99 27.92 -18.46
CA MET A 91 9.87 28.31 -17.61
C MET A 91 10.12 27.84 -16.18
N VAL A 92 9.65 28.66 -15.25
CA VAL A 92 9.53 28.27 -13.85
C VAL A 92 8.07 27.94 -13.59
N SER A 93 7.82 26.77 -13.05
CA SER A 93 6.51 26.38 -12.53
C SER A 93 6.60 26.16 -11.02
N ALA A 94 5.59 26.60 -10.28
CA ALA A 94 5.48 26.43 -8.84
C ALA A 94 4.12 25.81 -8.52
N SER A 95 4.11 24.61 -7.96
CA SER A 95 2.89 23.86 -7.66
C SER A 95 2.71 23.70 -6.16
N GLY A 96 1.48 23.86 -5.67
CA GLY A 96 1.18 23.76 -4.24
C GLY A 96 1.67 24.96 -3.42
N GLY A 97 1.73 24.75 -2.10
CA GLY A 97 2.14 25.76 -1.13
C GLY A 97 0.96 26.56 -0.56
N HIS A 98 1.25 27.45 0.39
CA HIS A 98 0.24 28.29 1.02
C HIS A 98 0.68 29.75 1.02
N ASP A 99 -0.28 30.66 0.79
CA ASP A 99 -0.05 32.08 1.06
C ASP A 99 0.00 32.30 2.58
N THR A 100 1.13 32.86 3.04
CA THR A 100 1.39 33.17 4.46
C THR A 100 0.58 34.34 5.03
N GLN A 101 -0.11 35.11 4.19
CA GLN A 101 -0.87 36.30 4.57
C GLN A 101 -2.38 36.15 4.35
N THR A 102 -2.83 35.65 3.20
CA THR A 102 -4.27 35.43 2.93
C THR A 102 -4.78 34.08 3.40
N GLY A 103 -3.87 33.12 3.63
CA GLY A 103 -4.23 31.75 4.00
C GLY A 103 -4.80 30.92 2.83
N LEU A 104 -4.70 31.40 1.59
CA LEU A 104 -5.04 30.63 0.39
C LEU A 104 -4.10 29.41 0.25
N ASP A 105 -4.70 28.26 -0.01
CA ASP A 105 -4.01 27.00 -0.28
C ASP A 105 -3.93 26.77 -1.79
N PHE A 106 -2.70 26.67 -2.31
CA PHE A 106 -2.39 26.46 -3.72
C PHE A 106 -2.23 24.98 -4.06
N THR A 107 -2.56 24.05 -3.15
CA THR A 107 -2.62 22.61 -3.46
C THR A 107 -3.63 22.37 -4.59
N GLY A 108 -3.19 21.71 -5.67
CA GLY A 108 -3.93 21.56 -6.93
C GLY A 108 -3.74 22.70 -7.93
N ILE A 109 -3.00 23.75 -7.57
CA ILE A 109 -2.73 24.93 -8.42
C ILE A 109 -1.25 24.97 -8.81
N THR A 110 -1.00 25.34 -10.06
CA THR A 110 0.36 25.59 -10.57
C THR A 110 0.44 27.02 -11.09
N LEU A 111 1.39 27.79 -10.57
CA LEU A 111 1.76 29.10 -11.08
C LEU A 111 2.94 28.97 -12.03
N LYS A 112 2.94 29.73 -13.13
CA LYS A 112 3.96 29.66 -14.18
C LYS A 112 4.56 31.04 -14.47
N ALA A 113 5.81 31.06 -14.93
CA ALA A 113 6.46 32.25 -15.47
C ALA A 113 7.57 31.90 -16.47
N VAL A 114 7.75 32.74 -17.50
CA VAL A 114 8.86 32.65 -18.45
C VAL A 114 10.13 33.27 -17.86
N VAL A 115 11.27 32.60 -18.04
CA VAL A 115 12.57 33.05 -17.53
C VAL A 115 13.22 34.06 -18.49
N GLU A 116 13.03 35.34 -18.21
CA GLU A 116 13.65 36.44 -18.98
C GLU A 116 14.95 36.98 -18.34
N SER A 117 15.14 36.70 -17.04
CA SER A 117 16.22 37.29 -16.24
C SER A 117 16.73 36.32 -15.17
N LYS A 118 17.82 36.67 -14.47
CA LYS A 118 18.32 35.89 -13.32
C LYS A 118 17.44 35.98 -12.07
N TYR A 119 16.43 36.85 -12.08
CA TYR A 119 15.39 36.96 -11.08
C TYR A 119 14.01 36.80 -11.74
N THR A 120 13.24 35.81 -11.31
CA THR A 120 11.91 35.51 -11.87
C THR A 120 10.82 35.73 -10.83
N VAL A 121 9.75 36.41 -11.22
CA VAL A 121 8.53 36.54 -10.40
C VAL A 121 7.53 35.54 -10.95
N VAL A 122 7.07 34.63 -10.10
CA VAL A 122 6.02 33.66 -10.42
C VAL A 122 4.75 34.10 -9.69
N SER A 123 3.75 34.56 -10.43
CA SER A 123 2.51 35.13 -9.90
C SER A 123 1.29 34.74 -10.74
N PRO A 124 0.06 34.98 -10.28
CA PRO A 124 -1.15 34.77 -11.08
C PRO A 124 -1.09 35.45 -12.45
N LEU A 125 -0.57 36.68 -12.52
CA LEU A 125 -0.47 37.43 -13.78
C LEU A 125 0.56 36.85 -14.74
N THR A 126 1.71 36.37 -14.26
CA THR A 126 2.69 35.71 -15.12
C THR A 126 2.20 34.34 -15.58
N THR A 127 1.33 33.70 -14.79
CA THR A 127 0.71 32.43 -15.15
C THR A 127 -0.25 32.62 -16.32
N LEU A 128 -1.13 33.63 -16.28
CA LEU A 128 -1.99 33.97 -17.42
C LEU A 128 -1.20 34.29 -18.70
N VAL A 129 0.00 34.85 -18.59
CA VAL A 129 0.88 35.05 -19.75
C VAL A 129 1.31 33.72 -20.36
N VAL A 130 1.62 32.74 -19.52
CA VAL A 130 2.01 31.40 -19.98
C VAL A 130 0.82 30.66 -20.59
N GLU A 131 -0.34 30.65 -19.93
CA GLU A 131 -1.53 29.96 -20.45
C GLU A 131 -1.94 30.52 -21.82
N GLU A 132 -1.99 31.85 -21.97
CA GLU A 132 -2.29 32.49 -23.26
C GLU A 132 -1.20 32.17 -24.32
N MET A 133 0.06 32.00 -23.93
CA MET A 133 1.12 31.57 -24.86
C MET A 133 0.90 30.13 -25.35
N GLU A 134 0.52 29.23 -24.44
CA GLU A 134 0.25 27.81 -24.74
C GLU A 134 -0.99 27.67 -25.64
N ASP A 135 -2.04 28.45 -25.37
CA ASP A 135 -3.30 28.41 -26.13
C ASP A 135 -3.20 29.06 -27.52
N SER A 136 -2.45 30.16 -27.66
CA SER A 136 -2.41 30.95 -28.90
C SER A 136 -1.17 30.73 -29.78
N ASP A 137 -0.18 29.94 -29.32
CA ASP A 137 1.15 29.75 -29.95
C ASP A 137 1.85 31.11 -30.25
N SER A 138 1.66 32.09 -29.36
CA SER A 138 2.16 33.47 -29.48
C SER A 138 3.51 33.69 -28.82
N ASP A 139 4.25 34.74 -29.25
CA ASP A 139 5.50 35.11 -28.61
C ASP A 139 5.29 35.86 -27.28
N TYR A 140 6.18 35.65 -26.31
CA TYR A 140 6.10 36.20 -24.95
C TYR A 140 5.85 37.71 -24.89
N SER A 141 6.53 38.51 -25.72
CA SER A 141 6.38 39.97 -25.70
C SER A 141 4.98 40.40 -26.16
N SER A 142 4.44 39.73 -27.19
CA SER A 142 3.09 39.98 -27.68
C SER A 142 2.04 39.58 -26.65
N THR A 143 2.22 38.45 -25.96
CA THR A 143 1.29 37.97 -24.93
C THR A 143 1.27 38.87 -23.70
N VAL A 144 2.43 39.33 -23.22
CA VAL A 144 2.50 40.31 -22.12
C VAL A 144 1.75 41.60 -22.48
N GLU A 145 1.82 42.07 -23.74
CA GLU A 145 1.04 43.23 -24.19
C GLU A 145 -0.47 42.95 -24.23
N THR A 146 -0.89 41.74 -24.60
CA THR A 146 -2.30 41.32 -24.62
C THR A 146 -2.87 41.33 -23.21
N ILE A 147 -2.22 40.64 -22.28
CA ILE A 147 -2.61 40.60 -20.86
C ILE A 147 -2.62 42.02 -20.26
N ALA A 148 -1.59 42.83 -20.54
CA ALA A 148 -1.54 44.22 -20.08
C ALA A 148 -2.76 45.04 -20.56
N LYS A 149 -3.17 44.89 -21.84
CA LYS A 149 -4.35 45.58 -22.37
C LYS A 149 -5.64 45.06 -21.73
N ARG A 150 -5.76 43.75 -21.49
CA ARG A 150 -6.94 43.11 -20.90
C ARG A 150 -7.26 43.67 -19.51
N PHE A 151 -6.24 43.86 -18.68
CA PHE A 151 -6.36 44.36 -17.31
C PHE A 151 -6.09 45.87 -17.15
N ASN A 152 -5.89 46.61 -18.25
CA ASN A 152 -5.54 48.03 -18.24
C ASN A 152 -4.26 48.33 -17.41
N LEU A 153 -3.26 47.47 -17.56
CA LEU A 153 -1.93 47.55 -16.94
C LEU A 153 -0.86 47.97 -17.96
N THR A 154 0.33 48.29 -17.48
CA THR A 154 1.52 48.38 -18.33
C THR A 154 2.19 47.01 -18.48
N PRO A 155 2.90 46.72 -19.59
CA PRO A 155 3.63 45.47 -19.76
C PRO A 155 4.59 45.14 -18.60
N SER A 156 5.23 46.16 -18.00
CA SER A 156 6.10 45.99 -16.84
C SER A 156 5.38 45.60 -15.55
N GLN A 157 4.10 45.95 -15.42
CA GLN A 157 3.29 45.60 -14.25
C GLN A 157 2.84 44.14 -14.27
N VAL A 158 2.59 43.57 -15.46
CA VAL A 158 2.17 42.16 -15.62
C VAL A 158 3.19 41.18 -15.06
N VAL A 159 4.49 41.52 -15.16
CA VAL A 159 5.61 40.66 -14.77
C VAL A 159 6.29 41.12 -13.48
N SER A 160 5.69 42.07 -12.77
CA SER A 160 6.19 42.58 -11.49
C SER A 160 5.59 41.84 -10.31
N ASP A 161 6.24 41.93 -9.14
CA ASP A 161 5.69 41.43 -7.88
C ASP A 161 4.40 42.20 -7.52
N PRO A 162 3.23 41.53 -7.47
CA PRO A 162 1.95 42.18 -7.25
C PRO A 162 1.86 42.87 -5.88
N THR A 163 2.66 42.45 -4.89
CA THR A 163 2.66 43.04 -3.53
C THR A 163 3.14 44.49 -3.48
N GLN A 164 3.75 44.98 -4.57
CA GLN A 164 4.32 46.33 -4.64
C GLN A 164 3.32 47.40 -5.12
N ASP A 165 2.14 47.01 -5.60
CA ASP A 165 1.10 47.92 -6.09
C ASP A 165 -0.30 47.47 -5.63
N THR A 166 -1.04 48.39 -5.01
CA THR A 166 -2.38 48.10 -4.45
C THR A 166 -3.35 47.51 -5.47
N SER A 167 -3.37 48.02 -6.71
CA SER A 167 -4.31 47.54 -7.73
C SER A 167 -3.90 46.18 -8.27
N LEU A 168 -2.59 45.94 -8.43
CA LEU A 168 -2.07 44.63 -8.83
C LEU A 168 -2.29 43.58 -7.77
N GLN A 169 -2.08 43.90 -6.49
CA GLN A 169 -2.28 42.96 -5.39
C GLN A 169 -3.73 42.50 -5.30
N LYS A 170 -4.69 43.43 -5.39
CA LYS A 170 -6.12 43.07 -5.37
C LYS A 170 -6.49 42.16 -6.54
N LEU A 171 -6.04 42.50 -7.74
CA LEU A 171 -6.28 41.69 -8.93
C LEU A 171 -5.65 40.30 -8.79
N SER A 172 -4.40 40.23 -8.34
CA SER A 172 -3.67 38.98 -8.11
C SER A 172 -4.43 38.05 -7.15
N ILE A 173 -4.88 38.58 -6.00
CA ILE A 173 -5.65 37.79 -5.01
C ILE A 173 -6.98 37.33 -5.61
N GLN A 174 -7.70 38.20 -6.33
CA GLN A 174 -8.96 37.82 -6.99
C GLN A 174 -8.77 36.68 -8.00
N LEU A 175 -7.69 36.72 -8.78
CA LEU A 175 -7.34 35.65 -9.71
C LEU A 175 -7.01 34.36 -8.98
N SER A 176 -6.23 34.42 -7.90
CA SER A 176 -5.91 33.25 -7.08
C SER A 176 -7.15 32.63 -6.45
N MET A 177 -8.06 33.44 -5.91
CA MET A 177 -9.32 32.95 -5.33
C MET A 177 -10.19 32.24 -6.36
N LEU A 178 -10.25 32.76 -7.60
CA LEU A 178 -10.97 32.10 -8.68
C LEU A 178 -10.27 30.81 -9.10
N ALA A 179 -8.93 30.82 -9.20
CA ALA A 179 -8.15 29.63 -9.55
C ALA A 179 -8.33 28.53 -8.49
N THR A 180 -8.27 28.86 -7.20
CA THR A 180 -8.47 27.89 -6.11
C THR A 180 -9.89 27.31 -6.08
N ALA A 181 -10.90 28.09 -6.48
CA ALA A 181 -12.27 27.61 -6.67
C ALA A 181 -12.42 26.67 -7.88
N LEU A 182 -11.51 26.77 -8.86
CA LEU A 182 -11.48 25.95 -10.08
C LEU A 182 -10.34 24.91 -10.07
N ARG A 183 -9.73 24.60 -8.91
CA ARG A 183 -8.54 23.75 -8.81
C ARG A 183 -8.73 22.33 -9.37
N THR A 184 -9.95 21.81 -9.28
CA THR A 184 -10.35 20.50 -9.84
C THR A 184 -10.55 20.55 -11.35
N ASP A 185 -10.77 21.74 -11.91
CA ASP A 185 -11.22 22.02 -13.28
C ASP A 185 -10.19 22.88 -14.04
N ASP A 186 -8.91 22.51 -13.88
CA ASP A 186 -7.72 23.04 -14.57
C ASP A 186 -7.24 24.42 -14.12
N GLY A 187 -7.76 24.94 -13.00
CA GLY A 187 -7.15 26.06 -12.29
C GLY A 187 -6.95 27.29 -13.18
N PHE A 188 -5.68 27.69 -13.37
CA PHE A 188 -5.35 28.90 -14.13
C PHE A 188 -5.64 28.81 -15.64
N ASP A 189 -5.54 27.63 -16.24
CA ASP A 189 -5.89 27.41 -17.65
C ASP A 189 -7.35 27.81 -17.88
N ARG A 190 -8.25 27.37 -16.97
CA ARG A 190 -9.66 27.73 -17.02
C ARG A 190 -9.91 29.21 -16.67
N VAL A 191 -9.16 29.76 -15.71
CA VAL A 191 -9.25 31.18 -15.36
C VAL A 191 -8.91 32.06 -16.57
N GLU A 192 -7.88 31.69 -17.34
CA GLU A 192 -7.48 32.41 -18.54
C GLU A 192 -8.63 32.48 -19.54
N GLN A 193 -9.22 31.33 -19.90
CA GLN A 193 -10.34 31.23 -20.84
C GLN A 193 -11.54 32.08 -20.41
N LEU A 194 -11.96 31.94 -19.14
CA LEU A 194 -13.10 32.68 -18.60
C LEU A 194 -12.88 34.20 -18.65
N ILE A 195 -11.65 34.64 -18.39
CA ILE A 195 -11.28 36.06 -18.41
C ILE A 195 -11.10 36.58 -19.84
N GLU A 196 -10.62 35.76 -20.77
CA GLU A 196 -10.58 36.14 -22.19
C GLU A 196 -11.99 36.46 -22.70
N GLU A 197 -12.97 35.61 -22.38
CA GLU A 197 -14.34 35.74 -22.87
C GLU A 197 -15.14 36.87 -22.18
N ASN A 198 -14.97 37.03 -20.87
CA ASN A 198 -15.82 37.91 -20.04
C ASN A 198 -15.12 39.16 -19.52
N GLY A 199 -13.79 39.20 -19.54
CA GLY A 199 -13.01 40.15 -18.74
C GLY A 199 -13.24 39.95 -17.23
N VAL A 200 -12.91 40.98 -16.43
CA VAL A 200 -13.02 40.93 -14.96
C VAL A 200 -14.43 41.30 -14.47
N VAL A 201 -15.45 40.66 -15.06
CA VAL A 201 -16.85 40.84 -14.68
C VAL A 201 -17.31 39.57 -13.97
N TRP A 202 -17.10 39.52 -12.65
CA TRP A 202 -17.27 38.30 -11.84
C TRP A 202 -18.66 37.66 -11.92
N SER A 203 -19.72 38.46 -12.11
CA SER A 203 -21.08 37.94 -12.31
C SER A 203 -21.26 37.18 -13.63
N ASP A 204 -20.55 37.63 -14.67
CA ASP A 204 -20.64 37.04 -16.00
C ASP A 204 -19.82 35.74 -16.02
N ILE A 205 -18.60 35.76 -15.43
CA ILE A 205 -17.79 34.56 -15.18
C ILE A 205 -18.58 33.49 -14.43
N ALA A 206 -19.22 33.83 -13.31
CA ALA A 206 -20.00 32.84 -12.56
C ALA A 206 -21.23 32.33 -13.33
N SER A 207 -21.84 33.17 -14.16
CA SER A 207 -22.94 32.74 -15.03
C SER A 207 -22.47 31.75 -16.09
N GLU A 208 -21.28 31.98 -16.66
CA GLU A 208 -20.64 31.08 -17.60
C GLU A 208 -20.27 29.76 -16.94
N VAL A 209 -19.55 29.79 -15.82
CA VAL A 209 -19.15 28.61 -15.04
C VAL A 209 -20.35 27.71 -14.72
N ASN A 210 -21.47 28.29 -14.27
CA ASN A 210 -22.70 27.55 -13.98
C ASN A 210 -23.40 26.96 -15.23
N SER A 211 -23.05 27.44 -16.42
CA SER A 211 -23.61 26.99 -17.69
C SER A 211 -22.71 25.99 -18.43
N THR A 212 -21.45 25.87 -18.02
CA THR A 212 -20.45 25.01 -18.66
C THR A 212 -20.56 23.58 -18.13
N PRO A 213 -20.94 22.58 -18.96
CA PRO A 213 -21.28 21.24 -18.48
C PRO A 213 -20.13 20.39 -17.93
N ASP A 214 -18.88 20.75 -18.24
CA ASP A 214 -17.67 20.02 -17.89
C ASP A 214 -17.02 20.51 -16.58
N ILE A 215 -17.53 21.60 -15.98
CA ILE A 215 -17.08 22.07 -14.67
C ILE A 215 -17.82 21.32 -13.55
N SER A 216 -17.08 20.85 -12.54
CA SER A 216 -17.62 20.16 -11.39
C SER A 216 -18.70 20.97 -10.65
N VAL A 217 -19.71 20.28 -10.09
CA VAL A 217 -20.78 20.93 -9.31
C VAL A 217 -20.21 21.65 -8.08
N THR A 218 -19.17 21.09 -7.47
CA THR A 218 -18.42 21.71 -6.37
C THR A 218 -17.83 23.05 -6.79
N ALA A 219 -17.11 23.09 -7.91
CA ALA A 219 -16.54 24.33 -8.43
C ALA A 219 -17.61 25.35 -8.86
N GLN A 220 -18.71 24.90 -9.45
CA GLN A 220 -19.85 25.78 -9.81
C GLN A 220 -20.45 26.48 -8.57
N ALA A 221 -20.73 25.71 -7.52
CA ALA A 221 -21.22 26.25 -6.25
C ALA A 221 -20.21 27.23 -5.66
N ARG A 222 -18.92 26.83 -5.64
CA ARG A 222 -17.86 27.64 -5.05
C ARG A 222 -17.66 28.97 -5.76
N VAL A 223 -17.61 28.98 -7.09
CA VAL A 223 -17.50 30.22 -7.87
C VAL A 223 -18.71 31.12 -7.63
N THR A 224 -19.91 30.56 -7.52
CA THR A 224 -21.15 31.31 -7.25
C THR A 224 -21.10 32.04 -5.90
N GLU A 225 -20.64 31.36 -4.85
CA GLU A 225 -20.44 31.96 -3.52
C GLU A 225 -19.37 33.06 -3.55
N LEU A 226 -18.29 32.81 -4.28
CA LEU A 226 -17.11 33.67 -4.34
C LEU A 226 -17.40 35.03 -5.00
N VAL A 227 -18.40 35.14 -5.90
CA VAL A 227 -18.70 36.39 -6.64
C VAL A 227 -18.84 37.60 -5.73
N ASN A 228 -19.59 37.47 -4.62
CA ASN A 228 -19.85 38.60 -3.72
C ASN A 228 -18.57 39.07 -3.03
N GLU A 229 -17.69 38.13 -2.67
CA GLU A 229 -16.39 38.42 -2.08
C GLU A 229 -15.46 39.12 -3.08
N LEU A 230 -15.37 38.61 -4.31
CA LEU A 230 -14.58 39.24 -5.37
C LEU A 230 -15.04 40.67 -5.69
N GLN A 231 -16.35 40.90 -5.70
CA GLN A 231 -16.93 42.23 -5.89
C GLN A 231 -16.65 43.17 -4.71
N ALA A 232 -16.67 42.66 -3.47
CA ALA A 232 -16.32 43.45 -2.29
C ALA A 232 -14.84 43.86 -2.31
N ILE A 233 -13.95 42.96 -2.73
CA ILE A 233 -12.51 43.24 -2.90
C ILE A 233 -12.27 44.32 -3.96
N ASP A 234 -13.00 44.28 -5.08
CA ASP A 234 -12.89 45.31 -6.14
C ASP A 234 -13.21 46.72 -5.61
N GLN A 235 -14.17 46.81 -4.66
CA GLN A 235 -14.62 48.06 -4.05
C GLN A 235 -13.66 48.65 -3.00
N ILE A 236 -12.60 47.94 -2.60
CA ILE A 236 -11.60 48.45 -1.65
C ILE A 236 -10.93 49.71 -2.22
N GLU A 237 -10.87 50.77 -1.43
CA GLU A 237 -10.37 52.08 -1.87
C GLU A 237 -8.89 52.01 -2.31
N ASN A 238 -8.62 52.42 -3.56
CA ASN A 238 -7.25 52.49 -4.11
C ASN A 238 -6.34 53.53 -3.42
N THR A 239 -6.85 54.29 -2.44
CA THR A 239 -6.05 55.21 -1.61
C THR A 239 -5.31 54.52 -0.48
N LEU A 240 -5.66 53.28 -0.15
CA LEU A 240 -4.95 52.44 0.81
C LEU A 240 -3.60 51.99 0.23
N SER A 241 -2.61 51.80 1.12
CA SER A 241 -1.39 51.08 0.75
C SER A 241 -1.69 49.62 0.41
N ALA A 242 -0.75 48.94 -0.26
CA ALA A 242 -0.85 47.52 -0.58
C ALA A 242 -1.13 46.69 0.70
N GLN A 243 -0.35 46.92 1.76
CA GLN A 243 -0.54 46.25 3.05
C GLN A 243 -1.91 46.54 3.70
N GLU A 244 -2.38 47.79 3.69
CA GLU A 244 -3.71 48.14 4.25
C GLU A 244 -4.85 47.52 3.42
N SER A 245 -4.66 47.39 2.11
CA SER A 245 -5.64 46.73 1.23
C SER A 245 -5.67 45.22 1.48
N LEU A 246 -4.51 44.59 1.65
CA LEU A 246 -4.39 43.18 2.04
C LEU A 246 -5.05 42.93 3.40
N GLU A 247 -4.83 43.79 4.40
CA GLU A 247 -5.51 43.69 5.69
C GLU A 247 -7.04 43.74 5.54
N GLU A 248 -7.56 44.60 4.65
CA GLU A 248 -9.00 44.69 4.40
C GLU A 248 -9.54 43.48 3.62
N VAL A 249 -8.80 42.95 2.64
CA VAL A 249 -9.13 41.69 1.97
C VAL A 249 -9.23 40.56 3.00
N ASN A 250 -8.20 40.39 3.84
CA ASN A 250 -8.19 39.39 4.90
C ASN A 250 -9.38 39.54 5.85
N ARG A 251 -9.72 40.77 6.24
CA ARG A 251 -10.89 41.06 7.08
C ARG A 251 -12.19 40.59 6.41
N LEU A 252 -12.38 40.90 5.12
CA LEU A 252 -13.56 40.48 4.35
C LEU A 252 -13.64 38.96 4.25
N SER A 253 -12.54 38.27 3.97
CA SER A 253 -12.52 36.81 3.90
C SER A 253 -12.87 36.13 5.22
N ILE A 254 -12.40 36.67 6.36
CA ILE A 254 -12.80 36.17 7.69
C ILE A 254 -14.29 36.41 7.95
N VAL A 255 -14.83 37.59 7.62
CA VAL A 255 -16.27 37.88 7.77
C VAL A 255 -17.12 36.92 6.94
N ASN A 256 -16.74 36.69 5.68
CA ASN A 256 -17.46 35.77 4.79
C ASN A 256 -17.35 34.33 5.28
N GLY A 257 -16.16 33.86 5.67
CA GLY A 257 -15.99 32.49 6.16
C GLY A 257 -16.73 32.20 7.45
N VAL A 258 -16.75 33.13 8.42
CA VAL A 258 -17.56 33.00 9.63
C VAL A 258 -19.05 32.98 9.30
N THR A 259 -19.52 33.90 8.44
CA THR A 259 -20.93 33.96 8.03
C THR A 259 -21.33 32.64 7.35
N ARG A 260 -20.51 32.16 6.44
CA ARG A 260 -20.73 30.92 5.71
C ARG A 260 -20.77 29.70 6.63
N PHE A 261 -19.82 29.59 7.57
CA PHE A 261 -19.84 28.51 8.57
C PHE A 261 -21.14 28.52 9.38
N LEU A 262 -21.58 29.69 9.86
CA LEU A 262 -22.84 29.81 10.60
C LEU A 262 -24.04 29.39 9.75
N GLU A 263 -24.09 29.79 8.49
CA GLU A 263 -25.19 29.48 7.57
C GLU A 263 -25.23 27.99 7.18
N GLU A 264 -24.08 27.41 6.83
CA GLU A 264 -23.99 26.06 6.27
C GLU A 264 -23.93 24.99 7.36
N GLN A 265 -23.12 25.19 8.39
CA GLN A 265 -22.86 24.17 9.41
C GLN A 265 -23.83 24.28 10.60
N LEU A 266 -24.26 25.51 10.95
CA LEU A 266 -25.17 25.75 12.08
C LEU A 266 -26.60 26.14 11.65
N ALA A 267 -26.89 26.19 10.35
CA ALA A 267 -28.18 26.63 9.80
C ALA A 267 -28.65 28.00 10.34
N PHE A 268 -27.71 28.92 10.62
CA PHE A 268 -27.96 30.21 11.24
C PHE A 268 -27.69 31.37 10.28
N THR A 269 -28.75 32.10 9.91
CA THR A 269 -28.67 33.28 9.05
C THR A 269 -29.09 34.53 9.81
N ALA A 270 -28.33 35.62 9.65
CA ALA A 270 -28.69 36.91 10.24
C ALA A 270 -29.99 37.47 9.62
N ASN A 271 -30.99 37.75 10.45
CA ASN A 271 -32.30 38.27 10.02
C ASN A 271 -32.52 39.76 10.32
N ASP A 272 -31.56 40.41 11.00
CA ASP A 272 -31.61 41.83 11.34
C ASP A 272 -30.20 42.45 11.46
N ASP A 273 -30.17 43.79 11.48
CA ASP A 273 -28.93 44.57 11.53
C ASP A 273 -28.09 44.30 12.80
N VAL A 274 -28.73 43.91 13.92
CA VAL A 274 -28.02 43.64 15.19
C VAL A 274 -27.23 42.35 15.05
N THR A 275 -27.90 41.30 14.56
CA THR A 275 -27.30 39.98 14.34
C THR A 275 -26.16 40.08 13.32
N THR A 276 -26.36 40.81 12.22
CA THR A 276 -25.29 41.07 11.24
C THR A 276 -24.10 41.78 11.88
N ALA A 277 -24.33 42.81 12.71
CA ALA A 277 -23.26 43.53 13.38
C ALA A 277 -22.49 42.63 14.39
N ASN A 278 -23.18 41.72 15.06
CA ASN A 278 -22.57 40.80 16.01
C ASN A 278 -21.71 39.72 15.31
N ILE A 279 -22.17 39.17 14.17
CA ILE A 279 -21.37 38.27 13.33
C ILE A 279 -20.09 38.97 12.86
N VAL A 280 -20.20 40.22 12.39
CA VAL A 280 -19.03 41.02 12.00
C VAL A 280 -18.10 41.26 13.21
N THR A 281 -18.65 41.52 14.39
CA THR A 281 -17.87 41.71 15.62
C THR A 281 -17.10 40.44 16.01
N LEU A 282 -17.73 39.27 15.89
CA LEU A 282 -17.08 37.97 16.09
C LEU A 282 -15.93 37.78 15.09
N ALA A 283 -16.22 37.93 13.79
CA ALA A 283 -15.26 37.77 12.72
C ALA A 283 -14.06 38.72 12.86
N GLU A 284 -14.29 40.00 13.16
CA GLU A 284 -13.20 40.96 13.38
C GLU A 284 -12.35 40.64 14.60
N SER A 285 -12.95 40.05 15.65
CA SER A 285 -12.22 39.65 16.84
C SER A 285 -11.33 38.46 16.56
N LEU A 286 -11.81 37.48 15.79
CA LEU A 286 -11.03 36.35 15.28
C LEU A 286 -9.88 36.83 14.38
N TRP A 287 -10.16 37.70 13.41
CA TRP A 287 -9.15 38.28 12.52
C TRP A 287 -8.04 39.00 13.30
N LYS A 288 -8.40 39.85 14.27
CA LYS A 288 -7.42 40.54 15.12
C LYS A 288 -6.60 39.59 15.99
N ALA A 289 -7.22 38.51 16.48
CA ALA A 289 -6.55 37.48 17.27
C ALA A 289 -5.67 36.56 16.42
N ASN A 290 -5.94 36.45 15.12
CA ASN A 290 -5.11 35.78 14.12
C ASN A 290 -4.03 36.71 13.52
N ASP A 291 -3.52 37.66 14.30
CA ASP A 291 -2.51 38.64 13.86
C ASP A 291 -2.84 39.39 12.54
N LYS A 292 -4.14 39.55 12.25
CA LYS A 292 -4.69 40.12 11.01
C LYS A 292 -4.39 39.34 9.72
N GLN A 293 -3.96 38.10 9.83
CA GLN A 293 -3.84 37.19 8.69
C GLN A 293 -5.24 36.71 8.26
N GLY A 294 -5.40 36.52 6.95
CA GLY A 294 -6.61 36.00 6.34
C GLY A 294 -6.69 34.48 6.42
N LEU A 295 -7.86 33.96 6.07
CA LEU A 295 -8.09 32.55 5.79
C LEU A 295 -8.97 32.47 4.54
N ALA A 296 -8.72 31.47 3.69
CA ALA A 296 -9.58 31.19 2.55
C ALA A 296 -11.02 30.96 3.03
N SER A 297 -11.99 31.70 2.51
CA SER A 297 -13.38 31.70 3.01
C SER A 297 -14.08 30.34 2.94
N ASP A 298 -13.53 29.39 2.15
CA ASP A 298 -13.96 28.00 2.07
C ASP A 298 -13.32 27.04 3.05
N SER A 299 -12.30 27.48 3.77
CA SER A 299 -11.45 26.58 4.51
C SER A 299 -12.19 25.89 5.65
N LEU A 300 -11.95 24.59 5.80
CA LEU A 300 -12.34 23.78 6.97
C LEU A 300 -11.82 24.38 8.29
N LYS A 301 -10.80 25.24 8.23
CA LYS A 301 -10.27 26.02 9.35
C LYS A 301 -11.33 26.82 10.11
N PHE A 302 -12.36 27.30 9.42
CA PHE A 302 -13.46 28.02 10.08
C PHE A 302 -14.24 27.12 11.04
N ALA A 303 -14.34 25.82 10.76
CA ALA A 303 -14.96 24.88 11.69
C ALA A 303 -14.20 24.86 13.01
N ASN A 304 -12.88 24.68 12.99
CA ASN A 304 -12.06 24.70 14.20
C ASN A 304 -12.18 26.04 14.95
N LEU A 305 -12.08 27.16 14.24
CA LEU A 305 -12.05 28.49 14.84
C LEU A 305 -13.38 28.87 15.51
N VAL A 306 -14.49 28.71 14.79
CA VAL A 306 -15.80 29.10 15.30
C VAL A 306 -16.22 28.14 16.41
N ARG A 307 -16.06 26.82 16.24
CA ARG A 307 -16.36 25.83 17.28
C ARG A 307 -15.52 26.05 18.55
N TYR A 308 -14.22 26.32 18.41
CA TYR A 308 -13.36 26.62 19.56
C TYR A 308 -13.84 27.82 20.36
N VAL A 309 -14.18 28.94 19.69
CA VAL A 309 -14.69 30.12 20.38
C VAL A 309 -16.04 29.82 21.00
N PHE A 310 -16.94 29.14 20.30
CA PHE A 310 -18.27 28.80 20.82
C PHE A 310 -18.18 27.91 22.06
N SER A 311 -17.31 26.90 22.02
CA SER A 311 -17.05 26.00 23.15
C SER A 311 -16.39 26.73 24.33
N THR A 312 -15.26 27.41 24.09
CA THR A 312 -14.49 28.10 25.13
C THR A 312 -15.29 29.23 25.79
N ALA A 313 -16.08 29.94 25.00
CA ALA A 313 -16.90 31.04 25.45
C ALA A 313 -18.29 30.62 25.96
N GLN A 314 -18.67 29.36 25.75
CA GLN A 314 -20.04 28.85 25.94
C GLN A 314 -21.09 29.71 25.19
N ILE A 315 -20.71 30.17 23.99
CA ILE A 315 -21.56 30.98 23.12
C ILE A 315 -22.46 30.05 22.30
N THR A 316 -23.71 30.46 22.15
CA THR A 316 -24.70 29.85 21.26
C THR A 316 -25.08 30.81 20.14
N THR A 317 -25.73 30.31 19.09
CA THR A 317 -26.27 31.17 18.02
C THR A 317 -27.27 32.20 18.55
N ALA A 318 -27.98 31.92 19.65
CA ALA A 318 -28.88 32.87 20.30
C ALA A 318 -28.15 34.08 20.92
N ASP A 319 -26.90 33.93 21.33
CA ASP A 319 -26.11 35.04 21.87
C ASP A 319 -25.74 36.06 20.77
N LEU A 320 -25.63 35.61 19.51
CA LEU A 320 -25.40 36.48 18.36
C LEU A 320 -26.61 37.38 18.05
N GLU A 321 -27.81 37.03 18.52
CA GLU A 321 -29.01 37.89 18.39
C GLU A 321 -29.10 38.95 19.52
N SER A 322 -28.21 38.88 20.53
CA SER A 322 -28.24 39.76 21.69
C SER A 322 -27.66 41.15 21.40
N ALA A 323 -28.34 42.20 21.83
CA ALA A 323 -27.83 43.57 21.74
C ALA A 323 -26.60 43.84 22.64
N ASP A 324 -26.32 42.95 23.60
CA ASP A 324 -25.21 43.06 24.56
C ASP A 324 -24.10 42.02 24.27
N PHE A 325 -23.99 41.54 23.03
CA PHE A 325 -22.95 40.57 22.64
C PHE A 325 -21.55 41.17 22.81
N GLU A 326 -20.71 40.53 23.63
CA GLU A 326 -19.31 40.91 23.85
C GLU A 326 -18.42 39.68 23.94
N LEU A 327 -17.22 39.76 23.36
CA LEU A 327 -16.17 38.76 23.48
C LEU A 327 -15.10 39.23 24.46
N ASN A 328 -14.63 38.34 25.33
CA ASN A 328 -13.53 38.64 26.23
C ASN A 328 -12.18 38.15 25.66
N ALA A 329 -11.08 38.75 26.11
CA ALA A 329 -9.75 38.44 25.57
C ALA A 329 -9.28 37.00 25.84
N SER A 330 -9.78 36.35 26.91
CA SER A 330 -9.46 34.94 27.20
C SER A 330 -10.14 33.97 26.24
N MET A 331 -11.27 34.33 25.62
CA MET A 331 -11.94 33.50 24.61
C MET A 331 -11.19 33.49 23.26
N LEU A 332 -10.25 34.42 23.08
CA LEU A 332 -9.48 34.60 21.86
C LEU A 332 -8.02 34.13 22.00
N SER A 333 -7.68 33.46 23.10
CA SER A 333 -6.37 32.80 23.23
C SER A 333 -6.27 31.64 22.24
N ASN A 334 -5.11 31.45 21.63
CA ASN A 334 -4.78 30.34 20.70
C ASN A 334 -5.44 30.42 19.31
N ILE A 335 -6.13 31.51 18.95
CA ILE A 335 -6.75 31.66 17.62
C ILE A 335 -5.74 31.49 16.49
N ALA A 336 -4.53 32.07 16.62
CA ALA A 336 -3.48 31.92 15.61
C ALA A 336 -3.02 30.46 15.45
N ASP A 337 -2.90 29.72 16.55
CA ASP A 337 -2.49 28.31 16.52
C ASP A 337 -3.57 27.44 15.85
N ILE A 338 -4.84 27.69 16.17
CA ILE A 338 -5.99 26.97 15.59
C ILE A 338 -6.16 27.30 14.10
N ALA A 339 -5.99 28.57 13.72
CA ALA A 339 -6.02 29.00 12.32
C ALA A 339 -4.88 28.39 11.47
N ALA A 340 -3.80 27.94 12.10
CA ALA A 340 -2.70 27.26 11.43
C ALA A 340 -2.99 25.78 11.12
N LEU A 341 -4.01 25.16 11.74
CA LEU A 341 -4.37 23.77 11.50
C LEU A 341 -5.01 23.62 10.11
N ASN A 342 -4.43 22.83 9.21
CA ASN A 342 -4.96 22.61 7.85
C ASN A 342 -5.97 21.45 7.77
N VAL A 343 -6.54 21.06 8.89
CA VAL A 343 -7.36 19.85 9.06
C VAL A 343 -8.36 20.10 10.18
N ILE A 344 -9.48 19.38 10.22
CA ILE A 344 -10.40 19.43 11.38
C ILE A 344 -9.68 18.86 12.60
N ASP A 345 -9.74 19.57 13.72
CA ASP A 345 -9.27 19.06 15.01
C ASP A 345 -10.42 18.29 15.68
N HIS A 346 -10.30 16.96 15.75
CA HIS A 346 -11.35 16.10 16.29
C HIS A 346 -11.67 16.36 17.77
N THR A 347 -10.77 17.03 18.50
CA THR A 347 -10.94 17.33 19.94
C THR A 347 -11.79 18.58 20.19
N ILE A 348 -12.04 19.39 19.16
CA ILE A 348 -12.87 20.60 19.27
C ILE A 348 -14.35 20.19 19.15
N PRO A 349 -15.20 20.48 20.16
CA PRO A 349 -16.60 20.07 20.15
C PRO A 349 -17.38 20.59 18.94
N LEU A 350 -18.18 19.72 18.35
CA LEU A 350 -19.18 20.04 17.34
C LEU A 350 -20.17 21.09 17.86
N GLY A 351 -20.67 21.93 16.95
CA GLY A 351 -21.78 22.83 17.25
C GLY A 351 -23.04 22.05 17.65
N THR A 352 -23.95 22.68 18.41
CA THR A 352 -25.15 22.01 18.95
C THR A 352 -26.08 21.40 17.89
N GLU A 353 -26.01 21.90 16.66
CA GLU A 353 -26.79 21.43 15.50
C GLU A 353 -25.97 20.56 14.53
N GLU A 354 -24.65 20.43 14.75
CA GLU A 354 -23.76 19.57 13.96
C GLU A 354 -23.82 18.16 14.55
N LYS A 355 -24.41 17.21 13.83
CA LYS A 355 -24.57 15.83 14.31
C LYS A 355 -24.10 14.83 13.28
N LEU A 356 -23.29 13.86 13.70
CA LEU A 356 -22.77 12.81 12.84
C LEU A 356 -23.69 11.57 12.86
N THR A 357 -24.90 11.71 12.31
CA THR A 357 -25.95 10.68 12.42
C THR A 357 -25.99 9.64 11.28
N SER A 358 -25.03 9.66 10.37
CA SER A 358 -24.96 8.74 9.23
C SER A 358 -23.52 8.43 8.85
N SER A 359 -23.26 7.23 8.34
CA SER A 359 -21.98 6.82 7.74
C SER A 359 -21.32 7.90 6.89
N ASP A 360 -22.04 8.55 5.96
CA ASP A 360 -21.47 9.59 5.11
C ASP A 360 -20.93 10.78 5.90
N ALA A 361 -21.68 11.27 6.89
CA ALA A 361 -21.29 12.41 7.71
C ALA A 361 -20.09 12.08 8.61
N LYS A 362 -20.07 10.87 9.17
CA LYS A 362 -18.93 10.38 9.98
C LYS A 362 -17.67 10.23 9.13
N ARG A 363 -17.79 9.60 7.95
CA ARG A 363 -16.69 9.41 7.01
C ARG A 363 -16.11 10.75 6.55
N ASP A 364 -16.96 11.68 6.12
CA ASP A 364 -16.51 12.98 5.63
C ASP A 364 -15.80 13.76 6.75
N TYR A 365 -16.33 13.73 7.98
CA TYR A 365 -15.68 14.33 9.15
C TYR A 365 -14.32 13.69 9.46
N PHE A 366 -14.26 12.35 9.51
CA PHE A 366 -13.05 11.58 9.84
C PHE A 366 -11.93 11.81 8.82
N TYR A 367 -12.21 11.73 7.52
CA TYR A 367 -11.18 11.90 6.50
C TYR A 367 -10.73 13.35 6.31
N GLN A 368 -11.50 14.31 6.82
CA GLN A 368 -11.14 15.72 6.91
C GLN A 368 -10.50 16.10 8.26
N SER A 369 -10.44 15.18 9.23
CA SER A 369 -9.84 15.41 10.55
C SER A 369 -8.39 14.93 10.64
N ASP A 370 -7.74 15.28 11.74
CA ASP A 370 -6.38 14.86 12.07
C ASP A 370 -6.26 13.35 12.34
N LEU A 371 -7.39 12.63 12.43
CA LEU A 371 -7.45 11.17 12.46
C LEU A 371 -7.29 10.52 11.07
N SER A 372 -7.48 11.29 9.99
CA SER A 372 -7.38 10.80 8.62
C SER A 372 -6.03 10.10 8.35
N PRO A 373 -6.02 8.84 7.89
CA PRO A 373 -4.80 8.13 7.52
C PRO A 373 -3.95 8.90 6.49
N ALA A 374 -4.60 9.61 5.57
CA ALA A 374 -3.93 10.46 4.59
C ALA A 374 -3.19 11.63 5.26
N TYR A 375 -3.83 12.31 6.21
CA TYR A 375 -3.20 13.41 6.94
C TYR A 375 -2.02 12.93 7.78
N GLN A 376 -2.19 11.83 8.52
CA GLN A 376 -1.13 11.23 9.33
C GLN A 376 0.07 10.81 8.47
N ALA A 377 -0.18 10.19 7.32
CA ALA A 377 0.86 9.82 6.35
C ALA A 377 1.60 11.05 5.80
N ILE A 378 0.89 12.11 5.39
CA ILE A 378 1.49 13.34 4.86
C ILE A 378 2.43 13.99 5.90
N LYS A 379 2.03 14.00 7.17
CA LYS A 379 2.82 14.58 8.27
C LYS A 379 4.23 13.97 8.36
N LEU A 380 4.40 12.69 8.03
CA LEU A 380 5.69 12.00 8.05
C LEU A 380 6.68 12.55 6.99
N PHE A 381 6.19 13.24 5.95
CA PHE A 381 7.01 13.76 4.85
C PHE A 381 7.21 15.27 4.86
N ASN A 382 6.76 15.99 5.90
CA ASN A 382 6.88 17.46 5.98
C ASN A 382 8.32 17.98 5.78
N SER A 383 9.34 17.17 6.05
CA SER A 383 10.76 17.51 5.87
C SER A 383 11.46 16.73 4.75
N VAL A 384 10.73 15.97 3.94
CA VAL A 384 11.28 15.08 2.91
C VAL A 384 11.05 15.70 1.55
N SER A 385 12.05 15.63 0.67
CA SER A 385 11.98 16.17 -0.70
C SER A 385 12.35 15.14 -1.78
N ASP A 386 12.54 13.87 -1.43
CA ASP A 386 12.85 12.81 -2.39
C ASP A 386 11.55 12.18 -2.92
N ASP A 387 11.21 12.52 -4.16
CA ASP A 387 9.99 12.04 -4.81
C ASP A 387 9.96 10.51 -4.94
N ASN A 388 11.12 9.81 -4.98
CA ASN A 388 11.14 8.33 -5.03
C ASN A 388 10.59 7.69 -3.77
N ILE A 389 10.56 8.45 -2.68
CA ILE A 389 10.04 8.02 -1.39
C ILE A 389 8.62 8.56 -1.20
N ILE A 390 8.37 9.80 -1.62
CA ILE A 390 7.13 10.52 -1.39
C ILE A 390 6.02 10.08 -2.36
N ASP A 391 6.30 10.03 -3.66
CA ASP A 391 5.28 9.79 -4.69
C ASP A 391 4.55 8.45 -4.52
N PRO A 392 5.20 7.31 -4.18
CA PRO A 392 4.50 6.06 -3.89
C PRO A 392 3.42 6.21 -2.81
N THR A 393 3.67 7.04 -1.80
CA THR A 393 2.70 7.31 -0.73
C THR A 393 1.53 8.13 -1.26
N PHE A 394 1.79 9.18 -2.04
CA PHE A 394 0.72 9.99 -2.63
C PHE A 394 -0.14 9.23 -3.64
N VAL A 395 0.40 8.22 -4.33
CA VAL A 395 -0.41 7.26 -5.11
C VAL A 395 -1.48 6.60 -4.23
N ASN A 396 -1.08 6.12 -3.05
CA ASN A 396 -1.98 5.46 -2.11
C ASN A 396 -2.95 6.44 -1.43
N ILE A 397 -2.52 7.67 -1.15
CA ILE A 397 -3.42 8.73 -0.63
C ILE A 397 -4.52 9.05 -1.66
N ALA A 398 -4.17 9.24 -2.93
CA ALA A 398 -5.16 9.51 -3.98
C ALA A 398 -6.16 8.35 -4.13
N LYS A 399 -5.67 7.10 -4.09
CA LYS A 399 -6.52 5.90 -4.05
C LYS A 399 -7.44 5.90 -2.83
N THR A 400 -6.92 6.21 -1.65
CA THR A 400 -7.68 6.24 -0.39
C THR A 400 -8.82 7.24 -0.46
N TYR A 401 -8.56 8.48 -0.88
CA TYR A 401 -9.62 9.47 -1.05
C TYR A 401 -10.67 9.03 -2.07
N ALA A 402 -10.25 8.44 -3.20
CA ALA A 402 -11.19 7.89 -4.18
C ALA A 402 -12.06 6.76 -3.59
N GLU A 403 -11.51 5.86 -2.78
CA GLU A 403 -12.27 4.77 -2.12
C GLU A 403 -13.36 5.31 -1.20
N GLN A 404 -13.12 6.48 -0.59
CA GLN A 404 -14.05 7.14 0.31
C GLN A 404 -15.02 8.09 -0.40
N GLY A 405 -15.01 8.12 -1.74
CA GLY A 405 -15.86 9.00 -2.54
C GLY A 405 -15.40 10.46 -2.63
N MET A 406 -14.25 10.78 -2.04
CA MET A 406 -13.62 12.10 -1.99
C MET A 406 -12.80 12.36 -3.26
N LEU A 407 -13.49 12.41 -4.40
CA LEU A 407 -12.83 12.46 -5.71
C LEU A 407 -12.13 13.80 -5.98
N ASP A 408 -12.65 14.89 -5.42
CA ASP A 408 -12.07 16.22 -5.59
C ASP A 408 -10.69 16.27 -4.90
N GLU A 409 -10.58 15.72 -3.69
CA GLU A 409 -9.33 15.56 -2.95
C GLU A 409 -8.35 14.63 -3.68
N ALA A 410 -8.83 13.50 -4.20
CA ALA A 410 -8.01 12.60 -5.01
C ALA A 410 -7.44 13.31 -6.25
N ASN A 411 -8.26 14.09 -6.96
CA ASN A 411 -7.84 14.85 -8.15
C ASN A 411 -6.80 15.90 -7.82
N VAL A 412 -6.94 16.59 -6.69
CA VAL A 412 -5.95 17.56 -6.21
C VAL A 412 -4.59 16.88 -6.00
N ILE A 413 -4.55 15.70 -5.37
CA ILE A 413 -3.32 14.92 -5.19
C ILE A 413 -2.71 14.51 -6.54
N LEU A 414 -3.53 13.98 -7.45
CA LEU A 414 -3.10 13.53 -8.78
C LEU A 414 -2.44 14.65 -9.59
N LYS A 415 -2.98 15.88 -9.50
CA LYS A 415 -2.51 17.02 -10.30
C LYS A 415 -1.26 17.70 -9.73
N SER A 416 -1.10 17.80 -8.41
CA SER A 416 -0.06 18.67 -7.83
C SER A 416 0.92 18.01 -6.87
N GLN A 417 0.63 16.83 -6.31
CA GLN A 417 1.45 16.27 -5.23
C GLN A 417 2.38 15.14 -5.68
N ILE A 418 2.08 14.49 -6.80
CA ILE A 418 2.90 13.42 -7.39
C ILE A 418 3.77 14.03 -8.48
N ALA A 419 5.09 13.98 -8.34
CA ALA A 419 6.02 14.66 -9.25
C ALA A 419 6.41 13.79 -10.47
N MET A 420 6.62 12.49 -10.27
CA MET A 420 7.14 11.60 -11.29
C MET A 420 6.04 11.04 -12.20
N PRO A 421 6.22 11.08 -13.54
CA PRO A 421 5.25 10.57 -14.50
C PRO A 421 4.84 9.12 -14.27
N PHE A 422 5.78 8.25 -13.87
CA PHE A 422 5.49 6.86 -13.57
C PHE A 422 4.43 6.72 -12.46
N TYR A 423 4.60 7.45 -11.36
CA TYR A 423 3.66 7.40 -10.23
C TYR A 423 2.36 8.15 -10.52
N GLN A 424 2.39 9.22 -11.33
CA GLN A 424 1.18 9.88 -11.80
C GLN A 424 0.30 8.94 -12.64
N ALA A 425 0.91 8.22 -13.59
CA ALA A 425 0.20 7.21 -14.39
C ALA A 425 -0.34 6.07 -13.50
N LYS A 426 0.46 5.60 -12.54
CA LYS A 426 0.03 4.58 -11.57
C LYS A 426 -1.14 5.04 -10.70
N ALA A 427 -1.12 6.27 -10.21
CA ALA A 427 -2.20 6.82 -9.38
C ALA A 427 -3.49 6.99 -10.17
N ASN A 428 -3.42 7.47 -11.42
CA ASN A 428 -4.58 7.54 -12.30
C ASN A 428 -5.16 6.16 -12.60
N LEU A 429 -4.31 5.13 -12.82
CA LEU A 429 -4.77 3.75 -12.95
C LEU A 429 -5.55 3.30 -11.70
N PHE A 430 -4.98 3.51 -10.51
CA PHE A 430 -5.58 3.06 -9.26
C PHE A 430 -6.89 3.78 -8.94
N VAL A 431 -6.95 5.11 -9.12
CA VAL A 431 -8.18 5.89 -8.97
C VAL A 431 -9.22 5.45 -9.99
N GLY A 432 -8.84 5.25 -11.26
CA GLY A 432 -9.74 4.73 -12.29
C GLY A 432 -10.33 3.36 -11.95
N ASN A 433 -9.52 2.45 -11.37
CA ASN A 433 -9.99 1.13 -10.93
C ASN A 433 -11.01 1.23 -9.79
N VAL A 434 -10.79 2.11 -8.81
CA VAL A 434 -11.76 2.37 -7.73
C VAL A 434 -13.07 2.92 -8.32
N LEU A 435 -12.99 3.83 -9.29
CA LEU A 435 -14.15 4.45 -9.90
C LEU A 435 -14.94 3.52 -10.83
N LEU A 436 -14.31 2.46 -11.37
CA LEU A 436 -15.00 1.47 -12.18
C LEU A 436 -16.17 0.85 -11.41
N GLU A 437 -15.95 0.52 -10.14
CA GLU A 437 -16.95 -0.06 -9.24
C GLU A 437 -17.97 0.99 -8.76
N GLN A 438 -17.51 2.21 -8.43
CA GLN A 438 -18.36 3.24 -7.85
C GLN A 438 -19.22 4.01 -8.86
N LYS A 439 -18.65 4.37 -10.01
CA LYS A 439 -19.24 5.30 -10.99
C LYS A 439 -19.39 4.72 -12.39
N GLY A 440 -18.83 3.53 -12.64
CA GLY A 440 -18.91 2.81 -13.90
C GLY A 440 -17.78 3.14 -14.88
N SER A 441 -17.78 2.43 -16.01
CA SER A 441 -16.67 2.38 -16.96
C SER A 441 -16.33 3.72 -17.63
N ASP A 442 -17.32 4.56 -17.91
CA ASP A 442 -17.10 5.82 -18.65
C ASP A 442 -16.28 6.83 -17.82
N VAL A 443 -16.55 6.92 -16.52
CA VAL A 443 -15.79 7.79 -15.61
C VAL A 443 -14.39 7.23 -15.38
N ALA A 444 -14.28 5.92 -15.14
CA ALA A 444 -13.00 5.24 -14.97
C ALA A 444 -12.07 5.43 -16.19
N LYS A 445 -12.64 5.37 -17.40
CA LYS A 445 -11.91 5.52 -18.65
C LYS A 445 -11.15 6.85 -18.74
N ALA A 446 -11.71 7.96 -18.28
CA ALA A 446 -11.04 9.26 -18.35
C ALA A 446 -9.71 9.25 -17.58
N TYR A 447 -9.66 8.61 -16.42
CA TYR A 447 -8.42 8.45 -15.64
C TYR A 447 -7.44 7.50 -16.31
N TRP A 448 -7.93 6.39 -16.88
CA TRP A 448 -7.08 5.47 -17.62
C TRP A 448 -6.51 6.10 -18.90
N ASP A 449 -7.25 6.97 -19.59
CA ASP A 449 -6.79 7.68 -20.78
C ASP A 449 -5.64 8.63 -20.41
N THR A 450 -5.78 9.36 -19.29
CA THR A 450 -4.70 10.17 -18.72
C THR A 450 -3.49 9.32 -18.34
N ALA A 451 -3.69 8.20 -17.66
CA ALA A 451 -2.61 7.26 -17.31
C ALA A 451 -1.87 6.74 -18.56
N ALA A 452 -2.61 6.38 -19.61
CA ALA A 452 -2.05 5.89 -20.87
C ALA A 452 -1.18 6.94 -21.55
N SER A 453 -1.63 8.20 -21.58
CA SER A 453 -0.89 9.31 -22.15
C SER A 453 0.43 9.54 -21.41
N ILE A 454 0.37 9.70 -20.09
CA ILE A 454 1.55 9.94 -19.25
C ILE A 454 2.56 8.78 -19.37
N LEU A 455 2.07 7.53 -19.33
CA LEU A 455 2.90 6.34 -19.45
C LEU A 455 3.60 6.25 -20.82
N SER A 456 2.89 6.60 -21.91
CA SER A 456 3.45 6.62 -23.26
C SER A 456 4.61 7.61 -23.38
N ASP A 457 4.46 8.81 -22.82
CA ASP A 457 5.50 9.85 -22.85
C ASP A 457 6.69 9.48 -21.97
N TYR A 458 6.41 8.92 -20.80
CA TYR A 458 7.43 8.39 -19.88
C TYR A 458 8.28 7.29 -20.53
N LEU A 459 7.66 6.28 -21.16
CA LEU A 459 8.40 5.18 -21.80
C LEU A 459 9.12 5.64 -23.07
N SER A 460 8.57 6.62 -23.79
CA SER A 460 9.24 7.21 -24.95
C SER A 460 10.51 7.98 -24.55
N SER A 461 10.52 8.64 -23.39
CA SER A 461 11.69 9.33 -22.86
C SER A 461 12.71 8.39 -22.20
N LYS A 462 12.26 7.43 -21.37
CA LYS A 462 13.11 6.39 -20.74
C LYS A 462 13.72 5.46 -21.78
N GLY A 463 12.98 5.20 -22.86
CA GLY A 463 13.29 4.23 -23.90
C GLY A 463 12.96 2.80 -23.49
N TYR A 464 12.24 2.08 -24.36
CA TYR A 464 11.78 0.70 -24.10
C TYR A 464 12.88 -0.33 -23.80
N LEU A 465 14.14 -0.07 -24.19
CA LEU A 465 15.29 -0.91 -23.83
C LEU A 465 15.70 -0.81 -22.35
N ASN A 466 15.26 0.24 -21.66
CA ASN A 466 15.52 0.48 -20.24
C ASN A 466 14.28 0.14 -19.39
N MET A 467 13.26 -0.47 -19.99
CA MET A 467 12.04 -0.87 -19.29
C MET A 467 12.36 -1.89 -18.20
N ASP A 468 11.79 -1.69 -17.02
CA ASP A 468 11.92 -2.58 -15.87
C ASP A 468 10.59 -3.33 -15.57
N GLN A 469 10.57 -4.06 -14.46
CA GLN A 469 9.41 -4.85 -14.07
C GLN A 469 8.20 -3.99 -13.67
N ALA A 470 8.44 -2.82 -13.07
CA ALA A 470 7.38 -1.94 -12.62
C ALA A 470 6.67 -1.29 -13.81
N ASP A 471 7.43 -0.90 -14.83
CA ASP A 471 6.88 -0.43 -16.11
C ASP A 471 5.98 -1.47 -16.76
N ALA A 472 6.48 -2.71 -16.87
CA ALA A 472 5.75 -3.80 -17.51
C ALA A 472 4.45 -4.14 -16.75
N ALA A 473 4.47 -4.06 -15.41
CA ALA A 473 3.29 -4.27 -14.58
C ALA A 473 2.26 -3.15 -14.75
N LEU A 474 2.70 -1.89 -14.87
CA LEU A 474 1.80 -0.75 -15.06
C LEU A 474 1.10 -0.79 -16.44
N ILE A 475 1.84 -1.15 -17.50
CA ILE A 475 1.27 -1.33 -18.85
C ILE A 475 0.21 -2.43 -18.84
N ASP A 476 0.50 -3.58 -18.22
CA ASP A 476 -0.44 -4.70 -18.17
C ASP A 476 -1.66 -4.40 -17.30
N GLY A 477 -1.47 -3.73 -16.16
CA GLY A 477 -2.57 -3.29 -15.30
C GLY A 477 -3.54 -2.37 -16.05
N LEU A 478 -3.01 -1.39 -16.79
CA LEU A 478 -3.82 -0.47 -17.58
C LEU A 478 -4.56 -1.16 -18.74
N ALA A 479 -3.86 -2.02 -19.48
CA ALA A 479 -4.48 -2.78 -20.56
C ALA A 479 -5.55 -3.76 -20.04
N SER A 480 -5.37 -4.30 -18.84
CA SER A 480 -6.36 -5.17 -18.18
C SER A 480 -7.60 -4.40 -17.76
N ALA A 481 -7.42 -3.25 -17.11
CA ALA A 481 -8.52 -2.36 -16.74
C ALA A 481 -9.40 -1.99 -17.94
N TYR A 482 -8.78 -1.60 -19.07
CA TYR A 482 -9.51 -1.36 -20.32
C TYR A 482 -10.27 -2.59 -20.83
N ARG A 483 -9.64 -3.77 -20.84
CA ARG A 483 -10.30 -5.01 -21.30
C ARG A 483 -11.49 -5.38 -20.44
N GLU A 484 -11.34 -5.31 -19.12
CA GLU A 484 -12.39 -5.64 -18.15
C GLU A 484 -13.60 -4.71 -18.28
N ALA A 485 -13.35 -3.43 -18.56
CA ALA A 485 -14.39 -2.45 -18.86
C ALA A 485 -14.93 -2.51 -20.31
N GLY A 486 -14.41 -3.39 -21.17
CA GLY A 486 -14.88 -3.58 -22.55
C GLY A 486 -14.25 -2.65 -23.61
N PHE A 487 -13.24 -1.86 -23.25
CA PHE A 487 -12.51 -0.93 -24.13
C PHE A 487 -11.32 -1.62 -24.84
N SER A 488 -11.62 -2.61 -25.70
CA SER A 488 -10.57 -3.45 -26.31
C SER A 488 -9.59 -2.67 -27.20
N SER A 489 -10.05 -1.63 -27.91
CA SER A 489 -9.22 -0.80 -28.78
C SER A 489 -8.14 -0.03 -28.01
N GLU A 490 -8.51 0.50 -26.86
CA GLU A 490 -7.65 1.23 -25.94
C GLU A 490 -6.64 0.28 -25.30
N ALA A 491 -7.09 -0.90 -24.85
CA ALA A 491 -6.18 -1.94 -24.37
C ALA A 491 -5.13 -2.35 -25.42
N ASP A 492 -5.56 -2.53 -26.67
CA ASP A 492 -4.66 -2.86 -27.79
C ASP A 492 -3.66 -1.72 -28.06
N ALA A 493 -4.10 -0.46 -27.97
CA ALA A 493 -3.24 0.70 -28.12
C ALA A 493 -2.17 0.76 -27.01
N THR A 494 -2.53 0.49 -25.75
CA THR A 494 -1.60 0.47 -24.61
C THR A 494 -0.51 -0.60 -24.75
N ILE A 495 -0.84 -1.78 -25.29
CA ILE A 495 0.13 -2.88 -25.44
C ILE A 495 0.94 -2.77 -26.75
N THR A 496 0.43 -2.08 -27.77
CA THR A 496 1.08 -2.00 -29.10
C THR A 496 2.57 -1.63 -29.05
N PRO A 497 3.03 -0.63 -28.27
CA PRO A 497 4.45 -0.32 -28.16
C PRO A 497 5.29 -1.48 -27.60
N VAL A 498 4.76 -2.21 -26.61
CA VAL A 498 5.41 -3.41 -26.07
C VAL A 498 5.46 -4.52 -27.13
N ASN A 499 4.39 -4.73 -27.89
CA ASN A 499 4.39 -5.69 -29.00
C ASN A 499 5.41 -5.33 -30.08
N ASN A 500 5.56 -4.05 -30.42
CA ASN A 500 6.58 -3.58 -31.36
C ASN A 500 7.99 -3.83 -30.81
N PHE A 501 8.22 -3.50 -29.53
CA PHE A 501 9.47 -3.80 -28.86
C PHE A 501 9.80 -5.30 -28.88
N ILE A 502 8.81 -6.16 -28.57
CA ILE A 502 8.93 -7.62 -28.64
C ILE A 502 9.32 -8.06 -30.05
N ALA A 503 8.63 -7.55 -31.07
CA ALA A 503 8.89 -7.92 -32.47
C ALA A 503 10.28 -7.48 -32.97
N GLU A 504 10.75 -6.30 -32.54
CA GLU A 504 12.04 -5.73 -32.95
C GLU A 504 13.25 -6.36 -32.23
N ASN A 505 13.05 -6.85 -31.01
CA ASN A 505 14.14 -7.33 -30.14
C ASN A 505 14.13 -8.86 -29.93
N ALA A 506 13.15 -9.57 -30.48
CA ALA A 506 13.13 -11.03 -30.44
C ALA A 506 14.41 -11.63 -31.06
N GLY A 507 14.96 -12.65 -30.39
CA GLY A 507 16.18 -13.35 -30.77
C GLY A 507 17.47 -12.74 -30.19
N ALA A 508 17.45 -11.52 -29.68
CA ALA A 508 18.57 -10.91 -28.95
C ALA A 508 18.32 -11.00 -27.43
N TYR A 509 19.38 -11.27 -26.65
CA TYR A 509 19.25 -11.23 -25.19
C TYR A 509 19.43 -9.79 -24.70
N SER A 510 18.41 -9.27 -24.03
CA SER A 510 18.49 -8.07 -23.20
C SER A 510 17.77 -8.32 -21.88
N VAL A 511 18.17 -7.61 -20.82
CA VAL A 511 17.52 -7.71 -19.52
C VAL A 511 16.05 -7.24 -19.63
N ALA A 512 15.80 -6.14 -20.34
CA ALA A 512 14.44 -5.63 -20.57
C ALA A 512 13.53 -6.64 -21.29
N TYR A 513 14.02 -7.34 -22.31
CA TYR A 513 13.23 -8.38 -22.99
C TYR A 513 12.95 -9.56 -22.07
N TYR A 514 13.94 -9.99 -21.29
CA TYR A 514 13.74 -11.10 -20.35
C TYR A 514 12.77 -10.72 -19.22
N ILE A 515 12.81 -9.48 -18.72
CA ILE A 515 11.90 -8.97 -17.69
C ILE A 515 10.43 -9.11 -18.11
N LEU A 516 10.12 -8.92 -19.40
CA LEU A 516 8.76 -9.13 -19.92
C LEU A 516 8.23 -10.55 -19.65
N THR A 517 9.10 -11.57 -19.65
CA THR A 517 8.66 -12.94 -19.36
C THR A 517 8.08 -13.09 -17.96
N PHE A 518 8.53 -12.32 -16.97
CA PHE A 518 7.96 -12.33 -15.62
C PHE A 518 6.60 -11.65 -15.56
N SER A 519 6.46 -10.47 -16.18
CA SER A 519 5.18 -9.74 -16.20
C SER A 519 4.08 -10.58 -16.87
N PHE A 520 4.35 -11.11 -18.07
CA PHE A 520 3.39 -11.95 -18.78
C PHE A 520 3.18 -13.33 -18.12
N SER A 521 4.17 -13.85 -17.39
CA SER A 521 3.97 -15.06 -16.55
C SER A 521 3.00 -14.78 -15.41
N ASN A 522 3.12 -13.63 -14.74
CA ASN A 522 2.19 -13.23 -13.68
C ASN A 522 0.78 -13.02 -14.22
N LYS A 523 0.63 -12.37 -15.39
CA LYS A 523 -0.69 -12.22 -16.01
C LYS A 523 -1.30 -13.55 -16.45
N ALA A 524 -0.49 -14.46 -16.97
CA ALA A 524 -0.95 -15.80 -17.29
C ALA A 524 -1.41 -16.55 -16.03
N LYS A 525 -0.68 -16.43 -14.91
CA LYS A 525 -1.07 -16.99 -13.61
C LYS A 525 -2.42 -16.46 -13.14
N GLU A 526 -2.58 -15.14 -13.13
CA GLU A 526 -3.80 -14.46 -12.70
C GLU A 526 -5.03 -14.93 -13.48
N LEU A 527 -4.93 -15.02 -14.81
CA LEU A 527 -6.05 -15.47 -15.65
C LEU A 527 -6.32 -16.98 -15.49
N VAL A 528 -5.31 -17.79 -15.19
CA VAL A 528 -5.50 -19.20 -14.82
C VAL A 528 -6.25 -19.31 -13.49
N GLU A 529 -5.87 -18.51 -12.48
CA GLU A 529 -6.53 -18.47 -11.17
C GLU A 529 -7.97 -17.95 -11.28
N ALA A 530 -8.22 -16.94 -12.11
CA ALA A 530 -9.56 -16.47 -12.43
C ALA A 530 -10.39 -17.55 -13.14
N ALA A 531 -9.77 -18.34 -14.04
CA ALA A 531 -10.46 -19.47 -14.66
C ALA A 531 -10.84 -20.56 -13.63
N GLU A 532 -9.96 -20.85 -12.67
CA GLU A 532 -10.23 -21.78 -11.57
C GLU A 532 -11.36 -21.27 -10.66
N ALA A 533 -11.30 -20.00 -10.24
CA ALA A 533 -12.33 -19.36 -9.42
C ALA A 533 -13.70 -19.34 -10.12
N ALA A 534 -13.70 -19.16 -11.45
CA ALA A 534 -14.90 -19.21 -12.28
C ALA A 534 -15.34 -20.65 -12.63
N ASN A 535 -14.77 -21.69 -12.01
CA ASN A 535 -15.06 -23.10 -12.31
C ASN A 535 -14.90 -23.46 -13.80
N PHE A 536 -13.88 -22.90 -14.46
CA PHE A 536 -13.48 -23.16 -15.83
C PHE A 536 -14.59 -22.90 -16.88
N THR A 537 -15.28 -21.75 -16.78
CA THR A 537 -16.17 -21.32 -17.88
C THR A 537 -15.43 -21.22 -19.22
N GLU A 538 -16.15 -21.36 -20.34
CA GLU A 538 -15.53 -21.33 -21.68
C GLU A 538 -14.77 -20.02 -21.93
N ASP A 539 -15.31 -18.89 -21.49
CA ASP A 539 -14.70 -17.57 -21.69
C ASP A 539 -13.46 -17.38 -20.81
N SER A 540 -13.50 -17.80 -19.54
CA SER A 540 -12.35 -17.69 -18.65
C SER A 540 -11.19 -18.60 -19.08
N VAL A 541 -11.48 -19.82 -19.54
CA VAL A 541 -10.45 -20.72 -20.12
C VAL A 541 -9.86 -20.13 -21.41
N ARG A 542 -10.68 -19.53 -22.28
CA ARG A 542 -10.20 -18.89 -23.51
C ARG A 542 -9.27 -17.72 -23.21
N ALA A 543 -9.62 -16.87 -22.24
CA ALA A 543 -8.78 -15.76 -21.79
C ALA A 543 -7.46 -16.23 -21.18
N ALA A 544 -7.50 -17.22 -20.29
CA ALA A 544 -6.31 -17.83 -19.71
C ALA A 544 -5.39 -18.41 -20.80
N LYS A 545 -5.94 -19.20 -21.72
CA LYS A 545 -5.18 -19.78 -22.82
C LYS A 545 -4.48 -18.72 -23.67
N ALA A 546 -5.19 -17.65 -24.05
CA ALA A 546 -4.61 -16.58 -24.87
C ALA A 546 -3.42 -15.90 -24.17
N SER A 547 -3.49 -15.72 -22.86
CA SER A 547 -2.39 -15.16 -22.06
C SER A 547 -1.20 -16.11 -21.94
N ILE A 548 -1.45 -17.41 -21.74
CA ILE A 548 -0.38 -18.42 -21.73
C ILE A 548 0.28 -18.52 -23.11
N ASP A 549 -0.48 -18.49 -24.20
CA ASP A 549 0.03 -18.48 -25.57
C ASP A 549 0.96 -17.27 -25.81
N LEU A 550 0.58 -16.10 -25.30
CA LEU A 550 1.40 -14.88 -25.37
C LEU A 550 2.69 -15.01 -24.55
N PHE A 551 2.60 -15.45 -23.29
CA PHE A 551 3.77 -15.70 -22.46
C PHE A 551 4.74 -16.69 -23.12
N ALA A 552 4.22 -17.80 -23.65
CA ALA A 552 5.01 -18.80 -24.36
C ALA A 552 5.71 -18.22 -25.60
N ASN A 553 5.03 -17.36 -26.37
CA ASN A 553 5.60 -16.69 -27.54
C ASN A 553 6.73 -15.72 -27.15
N ILE A 554 6.51 -14.88 -26.13
CA ILE A 554 7.53 -13.96 -25.63
C ILE A 554 8.75 -14.74 -25.13
N ASN A 555 8.54 -15.85 -24.42
CA ASN A 555 9.65 -16.72 -24.00
C ASN A 555 10.49 -17.22 -25.20
N GLU A 556 9.86 -17.63 -26.31
CA GLU A 556 10.60 -18.03 -27.52
C GLU A 556 11.49 -16.93 -28.09
N GLY A 557 11.09 -15.68 -27.93
CA GLY A 557 11.88 -14.55 -28.40
C GLY A 557 13.08 -14.19 -27.51
N VAL A 558 13.22 -14.78 -26.31
CA VAL A 558 14.38 -14.50 -25.43
C VAL A 558 15.66 -15.01 -26.09
N GLY A 559 16.56 -14.11 -26.49
CA GLY A 559 17.80 -14.48 -27.19
C GLY A 559 18.82 -15.27 -26.35
N ALA A 560 19.88 -15.72 -27.02
CA ALA A 560 20.93 -16.52 -26.39
C ALA A 560 21.82 -15.67 -25.46
N GLN A 561 22.24 -16.27 -24.35
CA GLN A 561 23.19 -15.71 -23.40
C GLN A 561 24.60 -16.22 -23.73
N SER A 562 25.62 -15.39 -23.56
CA SER A 562 27.02 -15.76 -23.78
C SER A 562 27.87 -15.41 -22.55
N SER A 563 28.87 -16.25 -22.22
CA SER A 563 29.79 -15.98 -21.10
C SER A 563 31.14 -16.62 -21.37
N ALA A 564 32.22 -15.82 -21.33
CA ALA A 564 33.58 -16.30 -21.59
C ALA A 564 34.06 -17.40 -20.62
N ASN A 565 33.46 -17.50 -19.44
CA ASN A 565 33.83 -18.46 -18.40
C ASN A 565 32.95 -19.72 -18.38
N LYS A 566 31.98 -19.84 -19.29
CA LYS A 566 31.05 -20.98 -19.37
C LYS A 566 31.05 -21.55 -20.77
N CYS A 567 31.06 -22.88 -20.87
CA CYS A 567 30.99 -23.61 -22.14
C CYS A 567 31.94 -23.07 -23.24
N ASP A 568 33.17 -22.68 -22.89
CA ASP A 568 34.13 -22.10 -23.82
C ASP A 568 33.62 -20.89 -24.63
N GLY A 569 32.69 -20.11 -24.05
CA GLY A 569 32.10 -18.94 -24.68
C GLY A 569 30.96 -19.24 -25.65
N ALA A 570 30.47 -20.50 -25.70
CA ALA A 570 29.30 -20.87 -26.48
C ALA A 570 28.02 -20.19 -25.96
N ASP A 571 27.11 -19.93 -26.89
CA ASP A 571 25.77 -19.43 -26.62
C ASP A 571 24.93 -20.50 -25.88
N TYR A 572 24.04 -20.05 -24.99
CA TYR A 572 23.12 -20.92 -24.27
C TYR A 572 21.80 -20.22 -23.94
N PHE A 573 20.74 -20.99 -23.74
CA PHE A 573 19.38 -20.48 -23.53
C PHE A 573 18.85 -20.80 -22.13
N LYS A 574 19.58 -20.40 -21.08
CA LYS A 574 19.19 -20.70 -19.69
C LYS A 574 17.90 -19.98 -19.31
N ALA A 575 17.80 -18.69 -19.59
CA ALA A 575 16.63 -17.87 -19.31
C ALA A 575 15.36 -18.41 -19.99
N ARG A 576 15.45 -18.80 -21.27
CA ARG A 576 14.32 -19.40 -22.01
C ARG A 576 13.89 -20.75 -21.44
N THR A 577 14.87 -21.61 -21.12
CA THR A 577 14.60 -22.97 -20.62
C THR A 577 13.95 -22.95 -19.24
N PHE A 578 14.31 -21.98 -18.39
CA PHE A 578 13.76 -21.81 -17.05
C PHE A 578 12.24 -21.65 -17.02
N ASN A 579 11.65 -21.00 -18.04
CA ASN A 579 10.21 -20.70 -18.06
C ASN A 579 9.34 -21.86 -18.57
N TYR A 580 9.89 -22.86 -19.26
CA TYR A 580 9.08 -23.94 -19.85
C TYR A 580 8.28 -24.78 -18.84
N PRO A 581 8.83 -25.19 -17.68
CA PRO A 581 8.03 -25.88 -16.68
C PRO A 581 6.81 -25.08 -16.24
N LYS A 582 6.96 -23.76 -16.05
CA LYS A 582 5.87 -22.86 -15.66
C LYS A 582 4.83 -22.67 -16.77
N ILE A 583 5.27 -22.53 -18.02
CA ILE A 583 4.36 -22.48 -19.18
C ILE A 583 3.52 -23.76 -19.27
N ALA A 584 4.16 -24.93 -19.13
CA ALA A 584 3.48 -26.20 -19.15
C ALA A 584 2.50 -26.34 -17.97
N GLU A 585 2.90 -25.93 -16.77
CA GLU A 585 2.04 -25.90 -15.58
C GLU A 585 0.75 -25.10 -15.82
N TYR A 586 0.84 -23.92 -16.43
CA TYR A 586 -0.34 -23.12 -16.72
C TYR A 586 -1.27 -23.79 -17.74
N TYR A 587 -0.74 -24.42 -18.80
CA TYR A 587 -1.57 -25.19 -19.73
C TYR A 587 -2.22 -26.42 -19.05
N ILE A 588 -1.51 -27.08 -18.13
CA ILE A 588 -2.05 -28.20 -17.33
C ILE A 588 -3.26 -27.73 -16.51
N ARG A 589 -3.14 -26.59 -15.82
CA ARG A 589 -4.20 -26.06 -14.95
C ARG A 589 -5.50 -25.76 -15.70
N ILE A 590 -5.43 -25.40 -16.98
CA ILE A 590 -6.62 -25.17 -17.82
C ILE A 590 -7.00 -26.37 -18.71
N GLY A 591 -6.27 -27.49 -18.63
CA GLY A 591 -6.54 -28.71 -19.38
C GLY A 591 -6.09 -28.70 -20.86
N ASP A 592 -5.26 -27.75 -21.30
CA ASP A 592 -4.79 -27.64 -22.69
C ASP A 592 -3.62 -28.59 -23.00
N THR A 593 -3.96 -29.85 -23.23
CA THR A 593 -2.99 -30.93 -23.51
C THR A 593 -2.10 -30.63 -24.74
N ALA A 594 -2.60 -29.90 -25.74
CA ALA A 594 -1.82 -29.57 -26.93
C ALA A 594 -0.74 -28.53 -26.62
N GLY A 595 -1.07 -27.51 -25.82
CA GLY A 595 -0.11 -26.53 -25.31
C GLY A 595 0.98 -27.18 -24.44
N VAL A 596 0.61 -28.15 -23.60
CA VAL A 596 1.56 -28.94 -22.81
C VAL A 596 2.54 -29.70 -23.69
N GLN A 597 2.05 -30.46 -24.68
CA GLN A 597 2.93 -31.22 -25.59
C GLN A 597 3.87 -30.29 -26.38
N ALA A 598 3.36 -29.18 -26.91
CA ALA A 598 4.19 -28.21 -27.62
C ALA A 598 5.31 -27.64 -26.74
N THR A 599 5.06 -27.47 -25.44
CA THR A 599 6.04 -26.99 -24.48
C THR A 599 7.12 -28.03 -24.20
N VAL A 600 6.75 -29.32 -24.10
CA VAL A 600 7.71 -30.44 -24.01
C VAL A 600 8.62 -30.48 -25.22
N ASP A 601 8.07 -30.43 -26.43
CA ASP A 601 8.85 -30.47 -27.67
C ASP A 601 9.89 -29.33 -27.74
N LYS A 602 9.51 -28.14 -27.25
CA LYS A 602 10.39 -26.95 -27.18
C LYS A 602 11.48 -27.10 -26.12
N PHE A 603 11.14 -27.63 -24.95
CA PHE A 603 12.09 -27.90 -23.87
C PHE A 603 13.15 -28.93 -24.31
N GLU A 604 12.73 -30.05 -24.89
CA GLU A 604 13.66 -31.06 -25.43
C GLU A 604 14.49 -30.48 -26.58
N GLY A 605 13.84 -29.76 -27.50
CA GLY A 605 14.49 -29.18 -28.68
C GLY A 605 15.63 -28.22 -28.32
N ILE A 606 15.43 -27.35 -27.33
CA ILE A 606 16.47 -26.39 -26.93
C ILE A 606 17.61 -27.05 -26.14
N ARG A 607 17.29 -28.10 -25.37
CA ARG A 607 18.29 -28.87 -24.63
C ARG A 607 19.08 -29.85 -25.48
N ALA A 608 18.70 -30.05 -26.75
CA ALA A 608 19.57 -30.75 -27.69
C ALA A 608 20.92 -30.01 -27.92
N GLU A 609 20.99 -28.71 -27.58
CA GLU A 609 22.23 -27.94 -27.56
C GLU A 609 23.06 -28.23 -26.30
N GLU A 610 24.30 -28.70 -26.48
CA GLU A 610 25.15 -29.20 -25.40
C GLU A 610 25.35 -28.19 -24.26
N CYS A 611 25.62 -26.91 -24.57
CA CYS A 611 25.82 -25.91 -23.52
C CYS A 611 24.51 -25.57 -22.79
N THR A 612 23.38 -25.49 -23.51
CA THR A 612 22.07 -25.26 -22.88
C THR A 612 21.74 -26.40 -21.92
N ALA A 613 21.94 -27.67 -22.32
CA ALA A 613 21.75 -28.83 -21.45
C ALA A 613 22.58 -28.73 -20.16
N GLN A 614 23.89 -28.43 -20.29
CA GLN A 614 24.80 -28.28 -19.15
C GLN A 614 24.39 -27.14 -18.20
N GLN A 615 23.85 -26.03 -18.72
CA GLN A 615 23.45 -24.88 -17.90
C GLN A 615 22.05 -25.02 -17.26
N THR A 616 21.27 -26.03 -17.66
CA THR A 616 19.86 -26.19 -17.29
C THR A 616 19.56 -27.52 -16.61
N ILE A 617 20.57 -28.27 -16.17
CA ILE A 617 20.43 -29.57 -15.47
C ILE A 617 19.46 -29.51 -14.27
N ALA A 618 19.36 -28.36 -13.61
CA ALA A 618 18.52 -28.15 -12.44
C ALA A 618 17.03 -27.88 -12.76
N TYR A 619 16.65 -27.88 -14.04
CA TYR A 619 15.27 -27.64 -14.47
C TYR A 619 14.61 -28.92 -15.01
N VAL A 620 15.31 -30.07 -15.00
CA VAL A 620 14.79 -31.33 -15.55
C VAL A 620 13.77 -31.99 -14.64
N ASP A 621 14.00 -31.94 -13.32
CA ASP A 621 13.10 -32.55 -12.34
C ASP A 621 11.71 -31.90 -12.36
N ASP A 622 11.64 -30.59 -12.61
CA ASP A 622 10.37 -29.85 -12.73
C ASP A 622 9.47 -30.37 -13.87
N MET A 623 10.06 -30.94 -14.93
CA MET A 623 9.34 -31.48 -16.08
C MET A 623 8.67 -32.83 -15.80
N ALA A 624 9.02 -33.56 -14.73
CA ALA A 624 8.40 -34.86 -14.44
C ALA A 624 6.86 -34.75 -14.32
N SER A 625 6.38 -33.65 -13.74
CA SER A 625 4.96 -33.35 -13.63
C SER A 625 4.25 -33.19 -14.97
N VAL A 626 4.96 -32.63 -15.94
CA VAL A 626 4.47 -32.33 -17.28
C VAL A 626 4.28 -33.62 -18.08
N TYR A 627 5.28 -34.49 -18.09
CA TYR A 627 5.16 -35.80 -18.75
C TYR A 627 4.18 -36.72 -18.02
N GLY A 628 4.11 -36.62 -16.70
CA GLY A 628 3.12 -37.32 -15.89
C GLY A 628 1.68 -36.94 -16.26
N TYR A 629 1.41 -35.65 -16.48
CA TYR A 629 0.11 -35.18 -16.96
C TYR A 629 -0.24 -35.73 -18.36
N LEU A 630 0.75 -35.81 -19.26
CA LEU A 630 0.57 -36.34 -20.62
C LEU A 630 0.45 -37.88 -20.67
N GLY A 631 0.71 -38.59 -19.56
CA GLY A 631 0.79 -40.05 -19.53
C GLY A 631 2.01 -40.61 -20.26
N THR A 632 3.06 -39.79 -20.44
CA THR A 632 4.31 -40.13 -21.15
C THR A 632 5.50 -40.21 -20.20
N ILE A 633 5.27 -40.55 -18.92
CA ILE A 633 6.33 -40.56 -17.90
C ILE A 633 7.48 -41.52 -18.23
N SER A 634 7.21 -42.60 -18.98
CA SER A 634 8.27 -43.49 -19.49
C SER A 634 9.24 -42.78 -20.44
N ASP A 635 8.74 -41.88 -21.30
CA ASP A 635 9.57 -41.11 -22.23
C ASP A 635 10.46 -40.13 -21.46
N TYR A 636 9.95 -39.53 -20.39
CA TYR A 636 10.75 -38.68 -19.48
C TYR A 636 11.89 -39.45 -18.82
N ILE A 637 11.62 -40.65 -18.32
CA ILE A 637 12.64 -41.52 -17.71
C ILE A 637 13.72 -41.89 -18.73
N ASP A 638 13.32 -42.20 -19.96
CA ASP A 638 14.26 -42.47 -21.04
C ASP A 638 15.09 -41.24 -21.40
N MET A 639 14.49 -40.04 -21.44
CA MET A 639 15.21 -38.78 -21.64
C MET A 639 16.26 -38.57 -20.53
N VAL A 640 15.87 -38.67 -19.26
CA VAL A 640 16.76 -38.48 -18.10
C VAL A 640 17.93 -39.47 -18.13
N ASN A 641 17.68 -40.75 -18.39
CA ASN A 641 18.72 -41.78 -18.40
C ASN A 641 19.71 -41.63 -19.57
N ASN A 642 19.28 -40.99 -20.66
CA ASN A 642 20.10 -40.77 -21.85
C ASN A 642 20.76 -39.38 -21.91
N ASP A 643 20.38 -38.44 -21.04
CA ASP A 643 20.97 -37.10 -20.99
C ASP A 643 22.35 -37.12 -20.31
N THR A 644 23.40 -37.07 -21.12
CA THR A 644 24.81 -37.11 -20.66
C THR A 644 25.26 -35.83 -19.95
N SER A 645 24.46 -34.76 -19.97
CA SER A 645 24.77 -33.52 -19.26
C SER A 645 24.41 -33.59 -17.77
N LEU A 646 23.49 -34.49 -17.39
CA LEU A 646 23.06 -34.66 -16.01
C LEU A 646 24.15 -35.30 -15.15
N THR A 647 24.30 -34.79 -13.93
CA THR A 647 25.07 -35.49 -12.90
C THR A 647 24.21 -36.56 -12.25
N GLN A 648 24.82 -37.56 -11.61
CA GLN A 648 24.08 -38.62 -10.91
C GLN A 648 23.04 -38.05 -9.93
N THR A 649 23.39 -36.98 -9.21
CA THR A 649 22.46 -36.31 -8.29
C THR A 649 21.19 -35.79 -8.98
N TYR A 650 21.30 -35.21 -10.18
CA TYR A 650 20.12 -34.73 -10.91
C TYR A 650 19.34 -35.85 -11.61
N ILE A 651 20.01 -36.95 -11.99
CA ILE A 651 19.34 -38.18 -12.42
C ILE A 651 18.46 -38.70 -11.29
N ASP A 652 19.03 -38.88 -10.10
CA ASP A 652 18.32 -39.42 -8.93
C ASP A 652 17.11 -38.54 -8.55
N ARG A 653 17.28 -37.20 -8.56
CA ARG A 653 16.18 -36.24 -8.33
C ARG A 653 15.06 -36.37 -9.37
N SER A 654 15.43 -36.41 -10.65
CA SER A 654 14.47 -36.51 -11.77
C SER A 654 13.69 -37.82 -11.72
N LEU A 655 14.36 -38.95 -11.48
CA LEU A 655 13.70 -40.26 -11.37
C LEU A 655 12.79 -40.35 -10.13
N SER A 656 13.18 -39.72 -9.02
CA SER A 656 12.33 -39.64 -7.83
C SER A 656 11.05 -38.84 -8.09
N ALA A 657 11.15 -37.72 -8.83
CA ALA A 657 9.99 -36.94 -9.24
C ALA A 657 9.06 -37.74 -10.18
N ALA A 658 9.62 -38.58 -11.07
CA ALA A 658 8.85 -39.43 -11.98
C ALA A 658 8.10 -40.57 -11.29
N ALA A 659 8.66 -41.13 -10.20
CA ALA A 659 8.09 -42.26 -9.49
C ALA A 659 6.66 -42.02 -8.97
N ILE A 660 6.32 -40.76 -8.61
CA ILE A 660 4.96 -40.40 -8.18
C ILE A 660 3.93 -40.62 -9.30
N TYR A 661 4.29 -40.29 -10.54
CA TYR A 661 3.40 -40.43 -11.68
C TYR A 661 3.29 -41.89 -12.15
N GLN A 662 4.40 -42.64 -12.08
CA GLN A 662 4.35 -44.09 -12.30
C GLN A 662 3.44 -44.79 -11.27
N ALA A 663 3.52 -44.39 -9.99
CA ALA A 663 2.65 -44.91 -8.95
C ALA A 663 1.19 -44.49 -9.15
N LEU A 664 0.94 -43.26 -9.59
CA LEU A 664 -0.41 -42.77 -9.91
C LEU A 664 -1.05 -43.60 -11.03
N ASP A 665 -0.34 -43.81 -12.13
CA ASP A 665 -0.85 -44.60 -13.27
C ASP A 665 -1.12 -46.04 -12.85
N LEU A 666 -0.25 -46.63 -12.03
CA LEU A 666 -0.45 -47.97 -11.49
C LEU A 666 -1.72 -48.04 -10.61
N ALA A 667 -1.88 -47.10 -9.66
CA ALA A 667 -3.03 -47.07 -8.76
C ALA A 667 -4.36 -46.93 -9.51
N LYS A 668 -4.43 -46.13 -10.57
CA LYS A 668 -5.65 -45.94 -11.39
C LYS A 668 -6.12 -47.21 -12.11
N THR A 669 -5.22 -48.16 -12.36
CA THR A 669 -5.54 -49.42 -13.05
C THR A 669 -6.06 -50.52 -12.13
N ALA A 670 -6.22 -50.26 -10.82
CA ALA A 670 -6.62 -51.26 -9.83
C ALA A 670 -7.99 -51.92 -10.06
N ASN A 671 -8.85 -51.32 -10.90
CA ASN A 671 -10.14 -51.91 -11.29
C ASN A 671 -10.01 -53.04 -12.35
N GLU A 672 -8.82 -53.30 -12.88
CA GLU A 672 -8.54 -54.33 -13.88
C GLU A 672 -8.05 -55.65 -13.23
N ALA A 673 -8.97 -56.45 -12.66
CA ALA A 673 -8.78 -57.87 -12.28
C ALA A 673 -7.63 -58.26 -11.31
N ASP A 674 -6.73 -57.35 -10.93
CA ASP A 674 -5.64 -57.57 -9.96
C ASP A 674 -5.83 -56.65 -8.73
N SER A 675 -5.95 -57.26 -7.54
CA SER A 675 -6.30 -56.55 -6.30
C SER A 675 -5.16 -55.74 -5.67
N ASP A 676 -3.96 -55.76 -6.24
CA ASP A 676 -2.74 -55.32 -5.56
C ASP A 676 -2.12 -54.05 -6.14
N ASN A 677 -2.67 -53.45 -7.21
CA ASN A 677 -2.05 -52.31 -7.91
C ASN A 677 -1.92 -51.03 -7.04
N VAL A 678 -2.86 -50.76 -6.13
CA VAL A 678 -2.72 -49.63 -5.18
C VAL A 678 -1.62 -49.92 -4.16
N ALA A 679 -1.50 -51.17 -3.69
CA ALA A 679 -0.44 -51.59 -2.78
C ALA A 679 0.94 -51.54 -3.45
N ASP A 680 1.03 -51.90 -4.73
CA ASP A 680 2.26 -51.78 -5.53
C ASP A 680 2.62 -50.31 -5.76
N ALA A 681 1.62 -49.43 -5.99
CA ALA A 681 1.84 -47.98 -6.10
C ALA A 681 2.37 -47.38 -4.79
N ILE A 682 1.79 -47.76 -3.64
CA ILE A 682 2.28 -47.37 -2.31
C ILE A 682 3.71 -47.88 -2.10
N THR A 683 3.99 -49.13 -2.51
CA THR A 683 5.32 -49.73 -2.41
C THR A 683 6.34 -48.98 -3.26
N MET A 684 5.96 -48.56 -4.47
CA MET A 684 6.81 -47.80 -5.37
C MET A 684 7.20 -46.45 -4.77
N VAL A 685 6.24 -45.70 -4.24
CA VAL A 685 6.52 -44.42 -3.55
C VAL A 685 7.35 -44.65 -2.29
N SER A 686 7.04 -45.68 -1.52
CA SER A 686 7.76 -45.99 -0.28
C SER A 686 9.21 -46.43 -0.52
N ALA A 687 9.50 -47.02 -1.69
CA ALA A 687 10.84 -47.43 -2.08
C ALA A 687 11.80 -46.27 -2.35
N LEU A 688 11.29 -45.04 -2.55
CA LEU A 688 12.13 -43.83 -2.64
C LEU A 688 12.86 -43.53 -1.33
N TYR A 689 12.29 -43.97 -0.20
CA TYR A 689 12.78 -43.74 1.15
C TYR A 689 12.73 -45.07 1.90
N PRO A 690 13.59 -46.06 1.62
CA PRO A 690 13.36 -47.46 1.96
C PRO A 690 13.61 -47.85 3.42
N ASP A 691 14.20 -46.98 4.25
CA ASP A 691 14.50 -47.31 5.64
C ASP A 691 13.24 -47.17 6.53
N ASP A 692 12.71 -48.29 7.02
CA ASP A 692 11.55 -48.32 7.92
C ASP A 692 11.92 -48.11 9.40
N GLN A 693 13.22 -47.99 9.69
CA GLN A 693 13.76 -47.65 11.01
C GLN A 693 14.19 -46.18 11.10
N ASP A 694 14.23 -45.44 9.99
CA ASP A 694 14.55 -44.02 9.94
C ASP A 694 13.28 -43.17 9.84
N ALA A 695 13.02 -42.37 10.88
CA ALA A 695 11.85 -41.51 10.93
C ALA A 695 11.87 -40.39 9.88
N SER A 696 13.05 -39.97 9.39
CA SER A 696 13.16 -39.02 8.28
C SER A 696 12.68 -39.62 6.96
N ASP A 697 13.01 -40.89 6.71
CA ASP A 697 12.50 -41.63 5.55
C ASP A 697 10.97 -41.79 5.67
N LEU A 698 10.46 -42.15 6.85
CA LEU A 698 9.02 -42.25 7.10
C LEU A 698 8.28 -40.91 6.92
N ALA A 699 8.86 -39.79 7.38
CA ALA A 699 8.34 -38.44 7.16
C ALA A 699 8.23 -38.11 5.67
N SER A 700 9.26 -38.47 4.90
CA SER A 700 9.28 -38.29 3.45
C SER A 700 8.20 -39.17 2.79
N ARG A 701 8.03 -40.42 3.21
CA ARG A 701 6.92 -41.28 2.72
C ARG A 701 5.55 -40.67 2.97
N ILE A 702 5.28 -40.16 4.18
CA ILE A 702 4.00 -39.50 4.49
C ILE A 702 3.76 -38.34 3.52
N THR A 703 4.77 -37.50 3.30
CA THR A 703 4.69 -36.38 2.34
C THR A 703 4.33 -36.88 0.94
N TYR A 704 5.10 -37.83 0.38
CA TYR A 704 4.89 -38.33 -0.98
C TYR A 704 3.64 -39.23 -1.14
N LEU A 705 3.09 -39.79 -0.07
CA LEU A 705 1.80 -40.49 -0.11
C LEU A 705 0.63 -39.50 0.00
N THR A 706 0.80 -38.35 0.66
CA THR A 706 -0.29 -37.38 0.89
C THR A 706 -0.15 -36.15 0.00
N ASN A 707 0.64 -35.17 0.43
CA ASN A 707 0.91 -33.90 -0.25
C ASN A 707 2.12 -33.17 0.37
N ASN A 708 2.74 -32.22 -0.33
CA ASN A 708 3.69 -31.29 0.27
C ASN A 708 2.94 -30.27 1.14
N GLY A 709 3.41 -30.06 2.37
CA GLY A 709 2.75 -29.16 3.31
C GLY A 709 1.27 -29.52 3.57
N ILE A 710 0.43 -28.49 3.72
CA ILE A 710 -1.00 -28.62 4.06
C ILE A 710 -1.95 -28.04 3.00
N ASN A 711 -1.41 -27.38 1.96
CA ASN A 711 -2.21 -26.70 0.94
C ASN A 711 -2.76 -27.71 -0.07
N GLU A 712 -4.05 -27.98 -0.01
CA GLU A 712 -4.70 -28.93 -0.90
C GLU A 712 -4.89 -28.40 -2.32
N SER A 713 -4.72 -27.10 -2.58
CA SER A 713 -4.95 -26.50 -3.90
C SER A 713 -3.77 -26.65 -4.85
N ASP A 714 -2.60 -27.09 -4.36
CA ASP A 714 -1.36 -27.19 -5.14
C ASP A 714 -1.51 -28.16 -6.35
N PRO A 715 -1.24 -27.72 -7.61
CA PRO A 715 -1.23 -28.61 -8.78
C PRO A 715 -0.19 -29.73 -8.69
N SER A 716 0.87 -29.53 -7.90
CA SER A 716 1.94 -30.48 -7.61
C SER A 716 1.61 -31.46 -6.49
N SER A 717 0.32 -31.72 -6.24
CA SER A 717 -0.13 -32.70 -5.23
C SER A 717 0.60 -34.05 -5.36
N TYR A 718 0.78 -34.81 -4.28
CA TYR A 718 1.36 -36.16 -4.36
C TYR A 718 0.29 -37.27 -4.48
N LEU A 719 0.68 -38.54 -4.38
CA LEU A 719 -0.11 -39.70 -4.86
C LEU A 719 -1.56 -39.69 -4.35
N GLY A 720 -1.77 -39.67 -3.03
CA GLY A 720 -3.09 -39.78 -2.43
C GLY A 720 -3.99 -38.59 -2.79
N LEU A 721 -3.51 -37.36 -2.62
CA LEU A 721 -4.30 -36.18 -2.94
C LEU A 721 -4.58 -36.06 -4.45
N LYS A 722 -3.64 -36.47 -5.32
CA LYS A 722 -3.88 -36.54 -6.78
C LYS A 722 -5.00 -37.52 -7.11
N LEU A 723 -5.03 -38.70 -6.50
CA LEU A 723 -6.11 -39.67 -6.70
C LEU A 723 -7.47 -39.09 -6.30
N LEU A 724 -7.55 -38.46 -5.12
CA LEU A 724 -8.78 -37.80 -4.66
C LEU A 724 -9.24 -36.69 -5.61
N LYS A 725 -8.32 -35.80 -6.04
CA LYS A 725 -8.62 -34.73 -7.02
C LYS A 725 -9.09 -35.26 -8.37
N GLN A 726 -8.60 -36.43 -8.79
CA GLN A 726 -9.00 -37.09 -10.04
C GLN A 726 -10.21 -38.03 -9.86
N ASN A 727 -10.91 -37.93 -8.73
CA ASN A 727 -12.13 -38.68 -8.41
C ASN A 727 -11.92 -40.21 -8.26
N TYR A 728 -10.70 -40.65 -7.97
CA TYR A 728 -10.35 -42.02 -7.56
C TYR A 728 -10.39 -42.10 -6.02
N LEU A 729 -11.60 -41.96 -5.47
CA LEU A 729 -11.80 -41.76 -4.03
C LEU A 729 -11.40 -42.98 -3.19
N GLU A 730 -11.67 -44.20 -3.69
CA GLU A 730 -11.36 -45.44 -2.97
C GLU A 730 -9.86 -45.70 -2.94
N GLU A 731 -9.20 -45.55 -4.07
CA GLU A 731 -7.75 -45.69 -4.21
C GLU A 731 -7.02 -44.62 -3.38
N GLY A 732 -7.48 -43.37 -3.44
CA GLY A 732 -6.97 -42.29 -2.59
C GLY A 732 -7.13 -42.59 -1.10
N ALA A 733 -8.28 -43.12 -0.68
CA ALA A 733 -8.52 -43.49 0.71
C ALA A 733 -7.59 -44.62 1.21
N GLN A 734 -7.24 -45.58 0.34
CA GLN A 734 -6.26 -46.63 0.65
C GLN A 734 -4.86 -46.02 0.85
N VAL A 735 -4.43 -45.09 -0.02
CA VAL A 735 -3.14 -44.39 0.12
C VAL A 735 -3.09 -43.57 1.41
N PHE A 736 -4.16 -42.83 1.74
CA PHE A 736 -4.24 -42.10 3.02
C PHE A 736 -4.27 -43.03 4.24
N THR A 737 -4.75 -44.26 4.09
CA THR A 737 -4.69 -45.27 5.16
C THR A 737 -3.27 -45.78 5.35
N ALA A 738 -2.52 -46.05 4.28
CA ALA A 738 -1.10 -46.39 4.39
C ALA A 738 -0.27 -45.24 5.01
N ALA A 739 -0.55 -43.99 4.63
CA ALA A 739 0.07 -42.83 5.27
C ALA A 739 -0.28 -42.73 6.77
N TRP A 740 -1.53 -43.02 7.14
CA TRP A 740 -1.99 -43.07 8.53
C TRP A 740 -1.24 -44.12 9.35
N GLU A 741 -1.07 -45.32 8.80
CA GLU A 741 -0.32 -46.40 9.45
C GLU A 741 1.16 -46.01 9.70
N ILE A 742 1.78 -45.26 8.79
CA ILE A 742 3.13 -44.73 9.00
C ILE A 742 3.12 -43.66 10.09
N ALA A 743 2.22 -42.68 10.00
CA ALA A 743 2.14 -41.54 10.93
C ALA A 743 1.79 -41.95 12.37
N THR A 744 1.20 -43.14 12.55
CA THR A 744 0.84 -43.72 13.86
C THR A 744 1.77 -44.86 14.29
N SER A 745 2.83 -45.13 13.52
CA SER A 745 3.81 -46.17 13.87
C SER A 745 4.74 -45.73 15.00
N ASP A 746 5.14 -46.69 15.85
CA ASP A 746 6.09 -46.44 16.94
C ASP A 746 7.42 -45.84 16.43
N THR A 747 7.93 -46.29 15.28
CA THR A 747 9.18 -45.76 14.71
C THR A 747 9.05 -44.28 14.37
N PHE A 748 7.97 -43.90 13.68
CA PHE A 748 7.77 -42.50 13.30
C PHE A 748 7.58 -41.64 14.55
N ILE A 749 6.68 -42.04 15.46
CA ILE A 749 6.39 -41.28 16.68
C ILE A 749 7.66 -41.10 17.52
N ASN A 750 8.41 -42.17 17.79
CA ASN A 750 9.63 -42.10 18.61
C ASN A 750 10.80 -41.38 17.91
N GLY A 751 10.76 -41.24 16.59
CA GLY A 751 11.78 -40.50 15.84
C GLY A 751 11.43 -39.04 15.56
N GLN A 752 10.25 -38.57 15.97
CA GLN A 752 9.82 -37.16 15.88
C GLN A 752 9.68 -36.51 17.26
N LEU A 753 10.36 -37.05 18.28
CA LEU A 753 10.19 -36.60 19.67
C LEU A 753 10.67 -35.15 19.90
N ASP A 754 11.46 -34.62 18.98
CA ASP A 754 11.98 -33.25 18.97
C ASP A 754 11.35 -32.39 17.85
N ASN A 755 10.33 -32.89 17.14
CA ASN A 755 9.72 -32.18 16.01
C ASN A 755 8.18 -32.33 15.99
N GLY A 756 7.50 -31.47 16.77
CA GLY A 756 6.05 -31.46 16.91
C GLY A 756 5.33 -31.14 15.60
N THR A 757 5.89 -30.22 14.81
CA THR A 757 5.41 -29.88 13.47
C THR A 757 5.34 -31.12 12.56
N GLN A 758 6.39 -31.93 12.52
CA GLN A 758 6.42 -33.13 11.68
C GLN A 758 5.47 -34.22 12.19
N LEU A 759 5.36 -34.38 13.51
CA LEU A 759 4.47 -35.36 14.14
C LEU A 759 2.98 -35.07 13.86
N THR A 760 2.59 -33.80 13.89
CA THR A 760 1.18 -33.37 13.81
C THR A 760 0.87 -32.70 12.48
N ARG A 761 1.33 -31.45 12.27
CA ARG A 761 1.05 -30.62 11.08
C ARG A 761 1.36 -31.30 9.76
N TYR A 762 2.41 -32.13 9.71
CA TYR A 762 2.75 -32.92 8.52
C TYR A 762 2.50 -34.42 8.69
N GLY A 763 2.02 -34.84 9.86
CA GLY A 763 1.76 -36.22 10.25
C GLY A 763 0.28 -36.48 10.52
N CYS A 764 -0.05 -36.85 11.77
CA CYS A 764 -1.37 -37.41 12.08
C CYS A 764 -2.54 -36.42 11.91
N SER A 765 -2.40 -35.16 12.34
CA SER A 765 -3.50 -34.19 12.28
C SER A 765 -3.85 -33.80 10.84
N LYS A 766 -2.83 -33.62 9.99
CA LYS A 766 -3.00 -33.41 8.54
C LYS A 766 -3.80 -34.55 7.89
N ILE A 767 -3.39 -35.79 8.14
CA ILE A 767 -4.06 -36.97 7.56
C ILE A 767 -5.51 -37.02 8.05
N ALA A 768 -5.76 -36.78 9.33
CA ALA A 768 -7.09 -36.74 9.91
C ALA A 768 -7.97 -35.65 9.28
N ARG A 769 -7.43 -34.43 9.11
CA ARG A 769 -8.13 -33.29 8.51
C ARG A 769 -8.48 -33.52 7.05
N ILE A 770 -7.53 -33.97 6.23
CA ILE A 770 -7.81 -34.29 4.81
C ILE A 770 -8.83 -35.43 4.72
N THR A 771 -8.74 -36.43 5.61
CA THR A 771 -9.74 -37.50 5.69
C THR A 771 -11.12 -36.94 5.98
N TYR A 772 -11.25 -36.00 6.93
CA TYR A 772 -12.52 -35.35 7.25
C TYR A 772 -13.10 -34.57 6.05
N GLN A 773 -12.25 -33.80 5.36
CA GLN A 773 -12.66 -32.90 4.28
C GLN A 773 -12.98 -33.62 2.97
N ARG A 774 -12.30 -34.74 2.66
CA ARG A 774 -12.32 -35.36 1.32
C ARG A 774 -12.75 -36.83 1.27
N ILE A 775 -12.66 -37.56 2.38
CA ILE A 775 -12.86 -39.02 2.40
C ILE A 775 -14.10 -39.38 3.23
N ASP A 776 -14.05 -39.18 4.54
CA ASP A 776 -15.11 -39.51 5.49
C ASP A 776 -14.98 -38.67 6.76
N GLN A 777 -16.03 -37.89 7.07
CA GLN A 777 -16.05 -36.99 8.23
C GLN A 777 -15.91 -37.73 9.56
N SER A 778 -16.62 -38.85 9.75
CA SER A 778 -16.60 -39.60 11.00
C SER A 778 -15.24 -40.26 11.23
N LEU A 779 -14.61 -40.78 10.17
CA LEU A 779 -13.27 -41.35 10.23
C LEU A 779 -12.23 -40.28 10.50
N GLY A 780 -12.33 -39.11 9.85
CA GLY A 780 -11.45 -37.97 10.11
C GLY A 780 -11.49 -37.52 11.56
N GLN A 781 -12.67 -37.37 12.15
CA GLN A 781 -12.84 -37.04 13.57
C GLN A 781 -12.28 -38.15 14.48
N SER A 782 -12.48 -39.42 14.14
CA SER A 782 -11.91 -40.55 14.89
C SER A 782 -10.38 -40.51 14.87
N ARG A 783 -9.77 -40.27 13.70
CA ARG A 783 -8.32 -40.13 13.54
C ARG A 783 -7.78 -38.93 14.31
N MET A 784 -8.52 -37.81 14.35
CA MET A 784 -8.11 -36.64 15.13
C MET A 784 -8.06 -36.94 16.63
N ASN A 785 -9.04 -37.68 17.17
CA ASN A 785 -9.01 -38.14 18.57
C ASN A 785 -7.87 -39.14 18.84
N GLU A 786 -7.53 -39.98 17.87
CA GLU A 786 -6.39 -40.89 17.98
C GLU A 786 -5.05 -40.13 17.97
N CYS A 787 -4.91 -39.10 17.13
CA CYS A 787 -3.77 -38.19 17.12
C CYS A 787 -3.60 -37.52 18.50
N ALA A 788 -4.69 -37.07 19.13
CA ALA A 788 -4.65 -36.56 20.51
C ALA A 788 -4.17 -37.61 21.54
N THR A 789 -4.51 -38.88 21.35
CA THR A 789 -4.05 -39.99 22.20
C THR A 789 -2.55 -40.26 22.01
N ILE A 790 -2.04 -40.14 20.79
CA ILE A 790 -0.60 -40.22 20.49
C ILE A 790 0.15 -39.12 21.23
N LEU A 791 -0.36 -37.88 21.21
CA LEU A 791 0.27 -36.76 21.91
C LEU A 791 0.28 -36.95 23.43
N ALA A 792 -0.74 -37.56 24.03
CA ALA A 792 -0.73 -37.85 25.47
C ALA A 792 0.44 -38.77 25.88
N ASN A 793 0.92 -39.64 24.99
CA ASN A 793 2.12 -40.45 25.23
C ASN A 793 3.41 -39.65 24.95
N PHE A 794 3.35 -38.72 24.00
CA PHE A 794 4.45 -37.83 23.65
C PHE A 794 4.86 -36.91 24.81
N GLU A 795 3.90 -36.54 25.68
CA GLU A 795 4.14 -35.76 26.91
C GLU A 795 5.18 -36.37 27.88
N THR A 796 5.48 -37.67 27.76
CA THR A 796 6.44 -38.35 28.64
C THR A 796 7.89 -37.84 28.49
N GLU A 797 8.21 -37.16 27.40
CA GLU A 797 9.50 -36.48 27.18
C GLU A 797 9.66 -35.21 28.03
N GLY A 798 8.59 -34.73 28.67
CA GLY A 798 8.57 -33.48 29.44
C GLY A 798 8.17 -32.28 28.59
N ALA A 799 8.35 -31.07 29.13
CA ALA A 799 8.04 -29.84 28.41
C ALA A 799 9.15 -29.51 27.39
N THR A 800 8.82 -29.58 26.11
CA THR A 800 9.70 -29.21 24.98
C THR A 800 8.92 -28.36 23.97
N SER A 801 9.63 -27.59 23.12
CA SER A 801 8.99 -26.85 22.02
C SER A 801 8.16 -27.77 21.13
N ALA A 802 8.68 -28.96 20.84
CA ALA A 802 8.00 -29.97 20.05
C ALA A 802 6.65 -30.41 20.66
N VAL A 803 6.57 -30.58 21.99
CA VAL A 803 5.29 -30.93 22.64
C VAL A 803 4.28 -29.80 22.52
N SER A 804 4.71 -28.54 22.75
CA SER A 804 3.83 -27.37 22.58
C SER A 804 3.35 -27.19 21.13
N GLU A 805 4.25 -27.28 20.15
CA GLU A 805 3.93 -27.21 18.73
C GLU A 805 2.93 -28.28 18.31
N ALA A 806 3.13 -29.52 18.77
CA ALA A 806 2.24 -30.62 18.45
C ALA A 806 0.80 -30.34 18.93
N TYR A 807 0.65 -29.81 20.15
CA TYR A 807 -0.65 -29.43 20.68
C TYR A 807 -1.25 -28.19 19.99
N THR A 808 -0.42 -27.25 19.58
CA THR A 808 -0.83 -26.07 18.80
C THR A 808 -1.52 -26.47 17.50
N TYR A 809 -0.90 -27.36 16.72
CA TYR A 809 -1.47 -27.81 15.45
C TYR A 809 -2.65 -28.75 15.63
N LEU A 810 -2.65 -29.58 16.68
CA LEU A 810 -3.83 -30.35 17.05
C LEU A 810 -5.02 -29.43 17.36
N ALA A 811 -4.81 -28.33 18.08
CA ALA A 811 -5.88 -27.39 18.42
C ALA A 811 -6.49 -26.77 17.15
N SER A 812 -5.65 -26.25 16.24
CA SER A 812 -6.09 -25.68 14.96
C SER A 812 -6.81 -26.70 14.06
N ASP A 813 -6.24 -27.89 13.86
CA ASP A 813 -6.87 -28.90 13.00
C ASP A 813 -8.13 -29.53 13.65
N ALA A 814 -8.23 -29.56 14.99
CA ALA A 814 -9.44 -29.99 15.69
C ALA A 814 -10.61 -29.02 15.45
N LEU A 815 -10.38 -27.70 15.42
CA LEU A 815 -11.40 -26.71 15.05
C LEU A 815 -11.90 -26.96 13.62
N THR A 816 -10.98 -27.17 12.68
CA THR A 816 -11.30 -27.46 11.26
C THR A 816 -12.11 -28.75 11.08
N THR A 817 -12.03 -29.69 12.04
CA THR A 817 -12.78 -30.96 12.02
C THR A 817 -14.04 -30.94 12.90
N GLY A 818 -14.41 -29.77 13.45
CA GLY A 818 -15.61 -29.56 14.28
C GLY A 818 -15.52 -30.19 15.68
N LEU A 819 -14.31 -30.30 16.24
CA LEU A 819 -14.04 -30.88 17.55
C LEU A 819 -13.64 -29.80 18.57
N ASP A 820 -14.50 -28.82 18.80
CA ASP A 820 -14.23 -27.63 19.63
C ASP A 820 -13.70 -27.96 21.03
N SER A 821 -14.29 -28.94 21.72
CA SER A 821 -13.83 -29.34 23.05
C SER A 821 -12.43 -29.97 23.04
N LEU A 822 -12.04 -30.65 21.96
CA LEU A 822 -10.68 -31.17 21.81
C LEU A 822 -9.72 -30.02 21.51
N ALA A 823 -10.14 -29.06 20.68
CA ALA A 823 -9.35 -27.90 20.35
C ALA A 823 -9.00 -27.06 21.59
N GLN A 824 -9.98 -26.77 22.44
CA GLN A 824 -9.77 -26.05 23.71
C GLN A 824 -8.76 -26.77 24.61
N GLN A 825 -8.94 -28.08 24.81
CA GLN A 825 -8.02 -28.87 25.63
C GLN A 825 -6.60 -28.91 25.04
N ALA A 826 -6.47 -29.00 23.72
CA ALA A 826 -5.19 -28.99 23.04
C ALA A 826 -4.51 -27.61 23.16
N PHE A 827 -5.28 -26.51 23.01
CA PHE A 827 -4.79 -25.14 23.20
C PHE A 827 -4.27 -24.91 24.63
N GLU A 828 -5.05 -25.29 25.65
CA GLU A 828 -4.64 -25.18 27.06
C GLU A 828 -3.33 -25.93 27.32
N LYS A 829 -3.16 -27.11 26.73
CA LYS A 829 -1.91 -27.88 26.82
C LYS A 829 -0.76 -27.21 26.07
N ALA A 830 -0.99 -26.70 24.87
CA ALA A 830 0.04 -26.00 24.09
C ALA A 830 0.63 -24.84 24.91
N ILE A 831 -0.23 -23.98 25.47
CA ILE A 831 0.18 -22.88 26.34
C ILE A 831 0.89 -23.41 27.59
N ALA A 832 0.32 -24.37 28.31
CA ALA A 832 0.92 -24.91 29.53
C ALA A 832 2.33 -25.49 29.30
N TYR A 833 2.58 -26.14 28.15
CA TYR A 833 3.91 -26.62 27.80
C TYR A 833 4.84 -25.51 27.33
N ALA A 834 4.34 -24.54 26.56
CA ALA A 834 5.11 -23.38 26.12
C ALA A 834 5.65 -22.57 27.32
N SER A 835 4.82 -22.30 28.33
CA SER A 835 5.18 -21.55 29.53
C SER A 835 6.28 -22.20 30.37
N LEU A 836 6.53 -23.50 30.19
CA LEU A 836 7.59 -24.24 30.88
C LEU A 836 8.95 -24.19 30.17
N LEU A 837 9.01 -23.61 28.97
CA LEU A 837 10.24 -23.48 28.18
C LEU A 837 11.11 -22.31 28.64
N ASN A 838 12.35 -22.28 28.14
CA ASN A 838 13.28 -21.18 28.38
C ASN A 838 13.06 -20.03 27.38
N ASP A 839 13.55 -18.84 27.74
CA ASP A 839 13.44 -17.54 27.09
C ASP A 839 12.96 -17.53 25.62
N GLU A 840 13.83 -17.82 24.64
CA GLU A 840 13.49 -17.70 23.21
C GLU A 840 12.49 -18.77 22.75
N GLU A 841 12.67 -20.03 23.17
CA GLU A 841 11.79 -21.14 22.80
C GLU A 841 10.37 -20.95 23.37
N ARG A 842 10.25 -20.36 24.56
CA ARG A 842 8.96 -20.01 25.18
C ARG A 842 8.20 -19.02 24.32
N VAL A 843 8.86 -17.95 23.85
CA VAL A 843 8.17 -16.91 23.08
C VAL A 843 7.66 -17.44 21.75
N ASP A 844 8.47 -18.20 21.02
CA ASP A 844 8.05 -18.79 19.76
C ASP A 844 6.91 -19.80 19.94
N ALA A 845 7.01 -20.64 20.97
CA ALA A 845 5.98 -21.63 21.27
C ALA A 845 4.66 -20.99 21.71
N VAL A 846 4.68 -19.98 22.60
CA VAL A 846 3.47 -19.25 23.01
C VAL A 846 2.86 -18.50 21.83
N ARG A 847 3.67 -17.78 21.04
CA ARG A 847 3.17 -17.06 19.87
C ARG A 847 2.48 -17.99 18.88
N ALA A 848 3.08 -19.14 18.58
CA ALA A 848 2.47 -20.15 17.72
C ALA A 848 1.17 -20.72 18.32
N ALA A 849 1.19 -21.02 19.62
CA ALA A 849 0.03 -21.54 20.35
C ALA A 849 -1.15 -20.56 20.40
N LEU A 850 -0.89 -19.25 20.36
CA LEU A 850 -1.91 -18.21 20.21
C LEU A 850 -2.36 -18.10 18.75
N LEU A 851 -1.44 -17.89 17.82
CA LEU A 851 -1.73 -17.57 16.41
C LEU A 851 -2.63 -18.59 15.71
N TYR A 852 -2.17 -19.84 15.60
CA TYR A 852 -2.85 -20.82 14.73
C TYR A 852 -4.26 -21.19 15.19
N PRO A 853 -4.52 -21.43 16.50
CA PRO A 853 -5.87 -21.72 16.96
C PRO A 853 -6.80 -20.50 16.82
N ILE A 854 -6.31 -19.29 17.09
CA ILE A 854 -7.09 -18.06 16.94
C ILE A 854 -7.52 -17.86 15.49
N GLU A 855 -6.60 -17.96 14.52
CA GLU A 855 -6.92 -17.91 13.08
C GLU A 855 -7.90 -19.01 12.64
N SER A 856 -7.93 -20.13 13.38
CA SER A 856 -8.84 -21.25 13.11
C SER A 856 -10.21 -21.12 13.82
N GLY A 857 -10.47 -19.99 14.50
CA GLY A 857 -11.75 -19.71 15.15
C GLY A 857 -11.84 -20.13 16.63
N LEU A 858 -10.72 -20.23 17.36
CA LEU A 858 -10.72 -20.62 18.78
C LEU A 858 -11.66 -19.76 19.64
N LEU A 859 -11.71 -18.45 19.40
CA LEU A 859 -12.53 -17.51 20.17
C LEU A 859 -14.03 -17.82 20.06
N ALA A 860 -14.49 -18.28 18.89
CA ALA A 860 -15.88 -18.69 18.67
C ALA A 860 -16.30 -19.91 19.50
N THR A 861 -15.34 -20.66 20.06
CA THR A 861 -15.63 -21.82 20.92
C THR A 861 -16.02 -21.44 22.36
N GLY A 862 -15.89 -20.15 22.73
CA GLY A 862 -16.16 -19.66 24.09
C GLY A 862 -15.00 -19.87 25.07
N VAL A 863 -13.76 -19.89 24.57
CA VAL A 863 -12.57 -19.84 25.43
C VAL A 863 -12.56 -18.54 26.24
N ASP A 864 -12.12 -18.59 27.49
CA ASP A 864 -12.02 -17.40 28.33
C ASP A 864 -10.90 -16.48 27.81
N ILE A 865 -11.18 -15.18 27.69
CA ILE A 865 -10.21 -14.20 27.17
C ILE A 865 -8.92 -14.16 28.00
N SER A 866 -9.03 -14.45 29.31
CA SER A 866 -7.87 -14.56 30.20
C SER A 866 -6.92 -15.69 29.83
N ALA A 867 -7.38 -16.74 29.15
CA ALA A 867 -6.53 -17.81 28.64
C ALA A 867 -5.62 -17.37 27.47
N ILE A 868 -5.92 -16.19 26.89
CA ILE A 868 -5.20 -15.60 25.76
C ILE A 868 -4.35 -14.42 26.22
N THR A 869 -4.84 -13.61 27.16
CA THR A 869 -4.09 -12.47 27.71
C THR A 869 -3.03 -12.88 28.74
N THR A 870 -3.29 -13.87 29.60
CA THR A 870 -2.29 -14.34 30.59
C THR A 870 -0.96 -14.76 29.96
N PRO A 871 -0.94 -15.52 28.83
CA PRO A 871 0.31 -15.81 28.14
C PRO A 871 1.07 -14.57 27.66
N LEU A 872 0.40 -13.47 27.29
CA LEU A 872 1.07 -12.23 26.90
C LEU A 872 1.86 -11.61 28.06
N ASP A 873 1.29 -11.60 29.26
CA ASP A 873 1.97 -11.15 30.48
C ASP A 873 3.27 -11.94 30.72
N GLU A 874 3.22 -13.27 30.54
CA GLU A 874 4.38 -14.15 30.71
C GLU A 874 5.49 -13.84 29.69
N LEU A 875 5.12 -13.48 28.46
CA LEU A 875 6.07 -13.04 27.42
C LEU A 875 6.70 -11.70 27.75
N THR A 876 5.93 -10.77 28.29
CA THR A 876 6.43 -9.46 28.72
C THR A 876 7.40 -9.61 29.90
N ILE A 877 7.10 -10.49 30.86
CA ILE A 877 8.02 -10.83 31.96
C ILE A 877 9.32 -11.44 31.41
N ALA A 878 9.21 -12.39 30.46
CA ALA A 878 10.36 -13.02 29.82
C ALA A 878 11.29 -12.01 29.13
N PHE A 879 10.69 -11.06 28.40
CA PHE A 879 11.42 -9.98 27.77
C PHE A 879 12.13 -9.11 28.82
N ASN A 880 11.40 -8.65 29.85
CA ASN A 880 11.95 -7.78 30.89
C ASN A 880 13.14 -8.42 31.62
N ASP A 881 13.02 -9.70 31.97
CA ASP A 881 14.11 -10.46 32.59
C ASP A 881 15.32 -10.51 31.65
N THR A 882 15.11 -10.85 30.37
CA THR A 882 16.20 -10.95 29.37
C THR A 882 16.88 -9.60 29.15
N ALA A 883 16.10 -8.52 29.05
CA ALA A 883 16.58 -7.16 28.87
C ALA A 883 17.37 -6.65 30.09
N GLU A 884 16.91 -6.94 31.32
CA GLU A 884 17.58 -6.51 32.55
C GLU A 884 18.99 -7.10 32.68
N TYR A 885 19.19 -8.36 32.27
CA TYR A 885 20.47 -9.06 32.37
C TYR A 885 21.36 -8.93 31.12
N ALA A 886 20.90 -8.27 30.06
CA ALA A 886 21.66 -8.09 28.84
C ALA A 886 22.85 -7.13 29.08
N THR A 887 24.08 -7.65 28.99
CA THR A 887 25.31 -6.86 29.24
C THR A 887 26.26 -6.81 28.03
N THR A 888 26.04 -7.69 27.07
CA THR A 888 26.80 -7.74 25.80
C THR A 888 25.93 -7.33 24.62
N GLN A 889 26.56 -6.95 23.51
CA GLN A 889 25.85 -6.54 22.29
C GLN A 889 24.95 -7.66 21.72
N GLU A 890 25.42 -8.90 21.78
CA GLU A 890 24.63 -10.08 21.37
C GLU A 890 23.43 -10.30 22.29
N GLU A 891 23.60 -10.17 23.61
CA GLU A 891 22.50 -10.30 24.57
C GLU A 891 21.45 -9.18 24.38
N ILE A 892 21.88 -7.95 24.09
CA ILE A 892 20.99 -6.82 23.78
C ILE A 892 20.22 -7.10 22.48
N LYS A 893 20.89 -7.59 21.43
CA LYS A 893 20.24 -7.97 20.17
C LYS A 893 19.20 -9.06 20.39
N ASN A 894 19.52 -10.07 21.19
CA ASN A 894 18.60 -11.15 21.52
C ASN A 894 17.40 -10.66 22.35
N ALA A 895 17.62 -9.79 23.34
CA ALA A 895 16.53 -9.16 24.10
C ALA A 895 15.61 -8.33 23.20
N ALA A 896 16.17 -7.53 22.28
CA ALA A 896 15.38 -6.75 21.33
C ALA A 896 14.57 -7.65 20.38
N ASN A 897 15.17 -8.71 19.83
CA ASN A 897 14.47 -9.71 19.02
C ASN A 897 13.32 -10.38 19.80
N LEU A 898 13.55 -10.69 21.07
CA LEU A 898 12.55 -11.29 21.94
C LEU A 898 11.35 -10.36 22.11
N GLY A 899 11.59 -9.08 22.42
CA GLY A 899 10.52 -8.10 22.58
C GLY A 899 9.75 -7.84 21.29
N ILE A 900 10.41 -7.84 20.12
CA ILE A 900 9.74 -7.76 18.82
C ILE A 900 8.82 -8.97 18.59
N ARG A 901 9.27 -10.18 18.91
CA ARG A 901 8.42 -11.38 18.80
C ARG A 901 7.23 -11.32 19.76
N THR A 902 7.42 -10.79 20.98
CA THR A 902 6.34 -10.56 21.95
C THR A 902 5.32 -9.57 21.39
N LEU A 903 5.74 -8.44 20.83
CA LEU A 903 4.84 -7.49 20.14
C LEU A 903 4.04 -8.16 19.01
N GLY A 904 4.67 -9.05 18.25
CA GLY A 904 3.99 -9.87 17.25
C GLY A 904 2.93 -10.79 17.84
N ALA A 905 3.07 -11.28 19.08
CA ALA A 905 2.04 -12.06 19.75
C ALA A 905 0.84 -11.21 20.18
N TYR A 906 1.08 -10.01 20.73
CA TYR A 906 0.03 -9.02 21.04
C TYR A 906 -0.82 -8.73 19.80
N ALA A 907 -0.17 -8.52 18.65
CA ALA A 907 -0.84 -8.22 17.39
C ALA A 907 -1.78 -9.35 16.90
N ASN A 908 -1.30 -10.60 16.94
CA ASN A 908 -2.12 -11.75 16.53
C ASN A 908 -3.37 -11.90 17.40
N VAL A 909 -3.26 -11.59 18.70
CA VAL A 909 -4.41 -11.63 19.63
C VAL A 909 -5.43 -10.54 19.27
N VAL A 910 -5.00 -9.30 19.07
CA VAL A 910 -5.90 -8.19 18.66
C VAL A 910 -6.60 -8.52 17.35
N HIS A 911 -5.85 -8.99 16.34
CA HIS A 911 -6.40 -9.40 15.06
C HIS A 911 -7.46 -10.50 15.22
N GLY A 912 -7.15 -11.52 16.02
CA GLY A 912 -8.08 -12.59 16.34
C GLY A 912 -9.37 -12.14 17.00
N LEU A 913 -9.25 -11.27 18.01
CA LEU A 913 -10.41 -10.71 18.74
C LEU A 913 -11.34 -9.97 17.78
N ARG A 914 -10.78 -9.15 16.89
CA ARG A 914 -11.56 -8.41 15.89
C ARG A 914 -12.18 -9.34 14.84
N ALA A 915 -11.42 -10.29 14.30
CA ALA A 915 -11.95 -11.27 13.35
C ALA A 915 -13.12 -12.09 13.96
N ALA A 916 -13.07 -12.42 15.25
CA ALA A 916 -14.20 -13.05 15.94
C ALA A 916 -15.42 -12.12 16.02
N ALA A 917 -15.21 -10.82 16.26
CA ALA A 917 -16.28 -9.82 16.30
C ALA A 917 -16.98 -9.66 14.95
N THR A 918 -16.21 -9.60 13.84
CA THR A 918 -16.77 -9.49 12.48
C THR A 918 -17.62 -10.71 12.11
N GLU A 919 -17.29 -11.90 12.62
CA GLU A 919 -18.10 -13.11 12.46
C GLU A 919 -19.39 -13.13 13.30
N GLY A 920 -19.59 -12.12 14.17
CA GLY A 920 -20.75 -11.96 15.06
C GLY A 920 -20.57 -12.53 16.45
N VAL A 921 -19.34 -12.81 16.88
CA VAL A 921 -18.98 -13.30 18.21
C VAL A 921 -18.44 -12.12 19.04
N LEU A 922 -19.33 -11.21 19.47
CA LEU A 922 -18.97 -10.13 20.39
C LEU A 922 -18.67 -10.70 21.79
N LEU A 923 -17.41 -10.62 22.20
CA LEU A 923 -17.01 -10.99 23.55
C LEU A 923 -17.36 -9.87 24.53
N THR A 924 -17.73 -10.23 25.76
CA THR A 924 -17.92 -9.23 26.83
C THR A 924 -16.57 -8.58 27.14
N ASP A 925 -16.54 -7.25 27.26
CA ASP A 925 -15.34 -6.45 27.54
C ASP A 925 -14.24 -6.54 26.45
N GLN A 926 -14.62 -6.80 25.19
CA GLN A 926 -13.67 -6.90 24.07
C GLN A 926 -12.90 -5.60 23.85
N ALA A 927 -13.58 -4.47 23.70
CA ALA A 927 -12.96 -3.15 23.50
C ALA A 927 -11.96 -2.84 24.62
N ASP A 928 -12.39 -2.97 25.88
CA ASP A 928 -11.54 -2.82 27.06
C ASP A 928 -10.30 -3.71 27.01
N THR A 929 -10.47 -4.96 26.59
CA THR A 929 -9.36 -5.92 26.48
C THR A 929 -8.40 -5.55 25.36
N VAL A 930 -8.91 -5.16 24.18
CA VAL A 930 -8.07 -4.70 23.07
C VAL A 930 -7.30 -3.45 23.49
N ASN A 931 -7.97 -2.44 24.05
CA ASN A 931 -7.34 -1.21 24.53
C ASN A 931 -6.25 -1.47 25.60
N ALA A 932 -6.49 -2.41 26.52
CA ALA A 932 -5.49 -2.83 27.50
C ALA A 932 -4.26 -3.50 26.85
N ILE A 933 -4.49 -4.47 25.96
CA ILE A 933 -3.44 -5.16 25.18
C ILE A 933 -2.63 -4.12 24.37
N GLN A 934 -3.30 -3.14 23.78
CA GLN A 934 -2.64 -2.11 22.98
C GLN A 934 -1.75 -1.19 23.80
N THR A 935 -2.24 -0.77 24.97
CA THR A 935 -1.49 0.05 25.92
C THR A 935 -0.21 -0.65 26.36
N GLU A 936 -0.29 -1.93 26.71
CA GLU A 936 0.87 -2.74 27.10
C GLU A 936 1.87 -2.92 25.96
N ALA A 937 1.39 -3.25 24.75
CA ALA A 937 2.24 -3.39 23.58
C ALA A 937 2.97 -2.08 23.24
N SER A 938 2.30 -0.94 23.32
CA SER A 938 2.94 0.37 23.08
C SER A 938 4.03 0.68 24.11
N ALA A 939 3.82 0.34 25.38
CA ALA A 939 4.85 0.48 26.42
C ALA A 939 6.06 -0.44 26.13
N LEU A 940 5.80 -1.71 25.78
CA LEU A 940 6.84 -2.67 25.42
C LEU A 940 7.65 -2.21 24.20
N LEU A 941 6.99 -1.63 23.20
CA LEU A 941 7.63 -1.12 21.99
C LEU A 941 8.71 -0.08 22.30
N LEU A 942 8.40 0.86 23.20
CA LEU A 942 9.37 1.87 23.64
C LEU A 942 10.60 1.23 24.32
N GLU A 943 10.39 0.20 25.14
CA GLU A 943 11.47 -0.53 25.81
C GLU A 943 12.35 -1.30 24.82
N VAL A 944 11.74 -1.97 23.84
CA VAL A 944 12.43 -2.67 22.75
C VAL A 944 13.30 -1.71 21.96
N PHE A 945 12.79 -0.54 21.60
CA PHE A 945 13.57 0.45 20.87
C PHE A 945 14.69 1.05 21.68
N ALA A 946 14.49 1.28 22.98
CA ALA A 946 15.57 1.72 23.85
C ALA A 946 16.74 0.72 23.85
N LEU A 947 16.47 -0.59 23.79
CA LEU A 947 17.53 -1.60 23.62
C LEU A 947 18.20 -1.49 22.26
N ILE A 948 17.44 -1.37 21.16
CA ILE A 948 17.98 -1.25 19.80
C ILE A 948 18.94 -0.07 19.69
N GLN A 949 18.62 1.08 20.29
CA GLN A 949 19.48 2.26 20.30
C GLN A 949 20.82 2.06 21.03
N THR A 950 20.93 1.05 21.90
CA THR A 950 22.19 0.72 22.59
C THR A 950 23.10 -0.21 21.78
N LEU A 951 22.62 -0.74 20.65
CA LEU A 951 23.45 -1.53 19.74
C LEU A 951 24.46 -0.62 19.04
N ALA A 952 25.73 -0.99 19.14
CA ALA A 952 26.85 -0.23 18.59
C ALA A 952 26.99 -0.44 17.07
N ASP A 953 26.63 -1.62 16.57
CA ASP A 953 26.70 -1.97 15.16
C ASP A 953 25.45 -1.48 14.41
N ALA A 954 25.65 -0.80 13.29
CA ALA A 954 24.57 -0.22 12.50
C ALA A 954 23.77 -1.28 11.74
N ASP A 955 24.43 -2.34 11.27
CA ASP A 955 23.78 -3.44 10.57
C ASP A 955 22.90 -4.22 11.55
N ASP A 956 23.35 -4.42 12.80
CA ASP A 956 22.52 -5.03 13.85
C ASP A 956 21.29 -4.19 14.20
N ARG A 957 21.42 -2.86 14.24
CA ARG A 957 20.26 -1.96 14.43
C ARG A 957 19.29 -2.08 13.27
N GLU A 958 19.79 -2.00 12.04
CA GLU A 958 18.97 -2.11 10.83
C GLU A 958 18.26 -3.46 10.74
N ASP A 959 18.94 -4.57 11.00
CA ASP A 959 18.37 -5.93 11.02
C ASP A 959 17.17 -6.01 11.97
N VAL A 960 17.34 -5.53 13.20
CA VAL A 960 16.31 -5.60 14.25
C VAL A 960 15.17 -4.63 13.95
N MET A 961 15.47 -3.43 13.44
CA MET A 961 14.45 -2.48 12.97
C MET A 961 13.63 -3.05 11.82
N ASN A 962 14.27 -3.63 10.81
CA ASN A 962 13.61 -4.25 9.67
C ASN A 962 12.73 -5.43 10.13
N TYR A 963 13.16 -6.17 11.15
CA TYR A 963 12.34 -7.20 11.76
C TYR A 963 11.11 -6.62 12.47
N ALA A 964 11.24 -5.52 13.22
CA ALA A 964 10.11 -4.82 13.85
C ALA A 964 9.08 -4.33 12.80
N PHE A 965 9.55 -3.67 11.73
CA PHE A 965 8.70 -3.24 10.62
C PHE A 965 8.08 -4.42 9.85
N GLY A 966 8.81 -5.51 9.67
CA GLY A 966 8.35 -6.73 8.99
C GLY A 966 7.26 -7.48 9.76
N ILE A 967 7.34 -7.51 11.10
CA ILE A 967 6.20 -7.97 11.93
C ILE A 967 5.01 -7.03 11.73
N GLY A 968 5.25 -5.72 11.54
CA GLY A 968 4.23 -4.73 11.17
C GLY A 968 3.35 -5.18 10.00
N ASN A 969 4.02 -5.65 8.95
CA ASN A 969 3.40 -6.08 7.70
C ASN A 969 2.80 -7.49 7.73
N THR A 970 3.18 -8.35 8.68
CA THR A 970 2.82 -9.79 8.69
C THR A 970 1.96 -10.22 9.88
N ALA A 971 1.92 -9.43 10.96
CA ALA A 971 1.20 -9.76 12.19
C ALA A 971 0.01 -8.83 12.46
N ASN A 972 -0.43 -8.03 11.48
CA ASN A 972 -1.57 -7.12 11.64
C ASN A 972 -1.43 -6.14 12.83
N LEU A 973 -0.19 -5.69 13.13
CA LEU A 973 0.10 -4.60 14.09
C LEU A 973 -0.52 -3.24 13.68
N LYS A 974 -1.27 -3.18 12.56
CA LYS A 974 -1.97 -2.02 11.97
C LYS A 974 -2.84 -1.22 12.95
N TRP A 975 -3.05 -1.71 14.17
CA TRP A 975 -4.14 -1.27 15.02
C TRP A 975 -3.79 -0.98 16.47
N ILE A 976 -2.53 -1.06 16.90
CA ILE A 976 -2.21 -1.02 18.33
C ILE A 976 -1.98 0.42 18.86
N GLY A 977 -2.52 1.45 18.22
CA GLY A 977 -2.14 2.86 18.55
C GLY A 977 -0.63 3.13 18.41
N ILE A 978 0.10 2.20 17.77
CA ILE A 978 1.57 2.16 17.71
C ILE A 978 2.11 3.20 16.73
N PHE A 979 1.31 3.68 15.78
CA PHE A 979 1.80 4.58 14.72
C PHE A 979 2.41 5.87 15.26
N ASP A 980 1.81 6.50 16.28
CA ASP A 980 2.39 7.69 16.93
C ASP A 980 3.70 7.38 17.64
N THR A 981 3.79 6.19 18.25
CA THR A 981 5.00 5.70 18.91
C THR A 981 6.11 5.44 17.90
N LEU A 982 5.80 4.81 16.76
CA LEU A 982 6.73 4.58 15.65
C LEU A 982 7.17 5.89 15.01
N ALA A 983 6.25 6.84 14.78
CA ALA A 983 6.57 8.15 14.25
C ALA A 983 7.55 8.89 15.17
N SER A 984 7.24 8.95 16.47
CA SER A 984 8.11 9.56 17.49
C SER A 984 9.49 8.91 17.54
N LEU A 985 9.55 7.59 17.37
CA LEU A 985 10.80 6.87 17.30
C LEU A 985 11.60 7.22 16.04
N ILE A 986 10.98 7.19 14.86
CA ILE A 986 11.65 7.52 13.59
C ILE A 986 12.31 8.90 13.71
N GLU A 987 11.62 9.86 14.34
CA GLU A 987 12.18 11.18 14.64
C GLU A 987 13.41 11.10 15.56
N SER A 988 13.37 10.28 16.62
CA SER A 988 14.52 10.10 17.53
C SER A 988 15.76 9.49 16.87
N MET A 989 15.59 8.71 15.79
CA MET A 989 16.69 8.06 15.06
C MET A 989 17.43 8.99 14.09
N GLN A 990 16.89 10.18 13.81
CA GLN A 990 17.48 11.12 12.83
C GLN A 990 18.90 11.56 13.18
N GLU A 991 19.25 11.59 14.46
CA GLU A 991 20.59 11.99 14.90
C GLU A 991 21.65 10.91 14.70
N THR A 992 21.24 9.64 14.56
CA THR A 992 22.13 8.47 14.56
C THR A 992 22.17 7.71 13.25
N GLU A 993 21.16 7.86 12.39
CA GLU A 993 21.01 7.07 11.15
C GLU A 993 21.05 7.92 9.88
N SER A 994 21.23 7.24 8.74
CA SER A 994 21.24 7.93 7.44
C SER A 994 19.84 8.44 7.05
N GLN A 995 19.76 9.61 6.41
CA GLN A 995 18.48 10.18 5.97
C GLN A 995 17.74 9.25 4.99
N SER A 996 18.48 8.50 4.16
CA SER A 996 17.91 7.50 3.25
C SER A 996 17.15 6.41 4.00
N LEU A 997 17.72 5.91 5.09
CA LEU A 997 17.11 4.86 5.91
C LEU A 997 15.89 5.39 6.65
N ILE A 998 16.01 6.57 7.29
CA ILE A 998 14.89 7.24 7.97
C ILE A 998 13.71 7.49 7.04
N ASN A 999 13.98 7.99 5.84
CA ASN A 999 12.93 8.22 4.85
C ASN A 999 12.30 6.91 4.36
N GLY A 1000 13.07 5.81 4.29
CA GLY A 1000 12.53 4.47 4.06
C GLY A 1000 11.55 4.03 5.15
N TYR A 1001 11.89 4.23 6.42
CA TYR A 1001 10.98 3.93 7.53
C TYR A 1001 9.73 4.81 7.56
N ARG A 1002 9.84 6.09 7.16
CA ARG A 1002 8.67 6.97 6.98
C ARG A 1002 7.74 6.47 5.88
N ALA A 1003 8.29 6.04 4.74
CA ALA A 1003 7.52 5.43 3.65
C ALA A 1003 6.82 4.15 4.08
N GLU A 1004 7.51 3.28 4.80
CA GLU A 1004 6.93 2.04 5.30
C GLU A 1004 5.81 2.31 6.31
N LEU A 1005 6.02 3.21 7.29
CA LEU A 1005 4.99 3.60 8.25
C LEU A 1005 3.78 4.26 7.57
N ALA A 1006 4.00 5.16 6.63
CA ALA A 1006 2.92 5.79 5.87
C ALA A 1006 2.09 4.75 5.09
N ASN A 1007 2.76 3.77 4.48
CA ASN A 1007 2.08 2.67 3.81
C ASN A 1007 1.28 1.79 4.77
N GLN A 1008 1.79 1.56 5.99
CA GLN A 1008 1.05 0.82 7.02
C GLN A 1008 -0.19 1.59 7.50
N ILE A 1009 -0.08 2.90 7.73
CA ILE A 1009 -1.21 3.78 8.10
C ILE A 1009 -2.29 3.75 7.02
N LEU A 1010 -1.91 3.92 5.75
CA LEU A 1010 -2.87 3.99 4.63
C LEU A 1010 -3.56 2.65 4.33
N ASN A 1011 -2.94 1.52 4.67
CA ASN A 1011 -3.51 0.17 4.46
C ASN A 1011 -4.01 -0.47 5.76
N ALA A 1012 -4.17 0.32 6.84
CA ALA A 1012 -4.81 -0.15 8.05
C ALA A 1012 -6.26 -0.53 7.73
N ASP A 1013 -6.63 -1.78 8.05
CA ASP A 1013 -7.99 -2.29 7.84
C ASP A 1013 -8.42 -3.13 9.05
N ALA A 1014 -9.46 -2.68 9.76
CA ALA A 1014 -9.95 -3.32 10.98
C ALA A 1014 -10.82 -4.54 10.66
N PHE A 1015 -11.32 -4.62 9.42
CA PHE A 1015 -12.25 -5.62 8.92
C PHE A 1015 -11.62 -6.37 7.73
N GLU A 1016 -10.42 -6.94 7.93
CA GLU A 1016 -9.67 -7.58 6.84
C GLU A 1016 -10.51 -8.63 6.09
N GLY A 1017 -10.58 -8.47 4.76
CA GLY A 1017 -11.36 -9.35 3.88
C GLY A 1017 -12.80 -8.88 3.64
N GLU A 1018 -13.25 -7.81 4.28
CA GLU A 1018 -14.55 -7.16 4.06
C GLU A 1018 -14.34 -5.78 3.40
N ASP A 1019 -14.79 -5.59 2.16
CA ASP A 1019 -14.61 -4.31 1.44
C ASP A 1019 -15.60 -3.19 1.88
N LEU A 1020 -16.44 -3.46 2.88
CA LEU A 1020 -17.56 -2.61 3.30
C LEU A 1020 -17.22 -1.61 4.40
N ALA A 1021 -16.18 -1.86 5.20
CA ALA A 1021 -15.75 -0.99 6.30
C ALA A 1021 -14.26 -1.19 6.57
N LYS A 1022 -13.62 -0.18 7.18
CA LYS A 1022 -12.17 -0.23 7.48
C LYS A 1022 -11.78 0.32 8.84
N ILE A 1023 -12.62 1.17 9.44
CA ILE A 1023 -12.30 1.94 10.64
C ILE A 1023 -13.15 1.45 11.82
N ASP A 1024 -12.48 1.22 12.94
CA ASP A 1024 -12.98 0.79 14.26
C ASP A 1024 -12.09 1.48 15.29
N GLN A 1025 -12.50 2.68 15.72
CA GLN A 1025 -11.64 3.58 16.50
C GLN A 1025 -11.52 3.15 17.97
N ASP A 1026 -12.60 2.68 18.59
CA ASP A 1026 -12.63 2.26 19.99
C ASP A 1026 -12.31 0.76 20.20
N ASN A 1027 -12.18 0.00 19.10
CA ASN A 1027 -11.83 -1.41 19.04
C ASN A 1027 -12.92 -2.37 19.53
N ASP A 1028 -14.19 -1.96 19.52
CA ASP A 1028 -15.30 -2.80 19.95
C ASP A 1028 -15.71 -3.85 18.89
N GLY A 1029 -15.16 -3.75 17.68
CA GLY A 1029 -15.41 -4.65 16.56
C GLY A 1029 -16.65 -4.28 15.73
N LEU A 1030 -17.22 -3.09 15.95
CA LEU A 1030 -18.26 -2.49 15.12
C LEU A 1030 -17.61 -1.41 14.23
N PRO A 1031 -17.98 -1.34 12.94
CA PRO A 1031 -17.43 -0.31 12.06
C PRO A 1031 -17.98 1.08 12.39
N ASP A 1032 -17.10 2.07 12.53
CA ASP A 1032 -17.48 3.46 12.78
C ASP A 1032 -18.44 4.00 11.70
N PHE A 1033 -18.16 3.61 10.46
CA PHE A 1033 -18.93 3.92 9.25
C PHE A 1033 -18.61 2.95 8.12
N PHE A 1034 -19.53 2.84 7.15
CA PHE A 1034 -19.31 2.08 5.92
C PHE A 1034 -18.58 2.90 4.85
N THR A 1035 -17.85 2.21 3.99
CA THR A 1035 -17.17 2.78 2.81
C THR A 1035 -18.18 3.34 1.80
N ALA A 1036 -17.76 4.29 0.96
CA ALA A 1036 -18.64 4.95 0.00
C ALA A 1036 -19.18 4.00 -1.10
N ASN A 1037 -18.54 2.86 -1.33
CA ASN A 1037 -18.96 1.82 -2.26
C ASN A 1037 -19.89 0.75 -1.64
N ALA A 1038 -20.09 0.76 -0.33
CA ALA A 1038 -20.97 -0.21 0.35
C ALA A 1038 -22.44 0.02 -0.03
N SER A 1039 -23.02 -0.90 -0.80
CA SER A 1039 -24.44 -0.81 -1.14
C SER A 1039 -25.31 -1.24 0.04
N ALA A 1040 -26.55 -0.74 0.09
CA ALA A 1040 -27.51 -1.16 1.12
C ALA A 1040 -27.79 -2.68 1.08
N GLU A 1041 -27.68 -3.32 -0.09
CA GLU A 1041 -27.81 -4.78 -0.22
C GLU A 1041 -26.59 -5.50 0.35
N ASP A 1042 -25.38 -4.99 0.10
CA ASP A 1042 -24.15 -5.58 0.63
C ASP A 1042 -24.08 -5.45 2.15
N ILE A 1043 -24.42 -4.27 2.70
CA ILE A 1043 -24.53 -4.05 4.16
C ILE A 1043 -25.59 -4.98 4.78
N MET A 1044 -26.72 -5.20 4.11
CA MET A 1044 -27.75 -6.13 4.61
C MET A 1044 -27.33 -7.60 4.55
N ASN A 1045 -26.49 -7.95 3.57
CA ASN A 1045 -25.96 -9.30 3.41
C ASN A 1045 -24.73 -9.54 4.31
N SER A 1046 -24.07 -8.48 4.75
CA SER A 1046 -23.00 -8.55 5.75
C SER A 1046 -23.57 -8.80 7.15
N ARG A 1047 -22.70 -9.19 8.08
CA ARG A 1047 -23.01 -9.28 9.52
C ARG A 1047 -22.63 -8.01 10.28
N LEU A 1048 -22.11 -7.01 9.59
CA LEU A 1048 -21.59 -5.78 10.18
C LEU A 1048 -22.74 -4.84 10.58
N ILE A 1049 -22.56 -4.15 11.70
CA ILE A 1049 -23.52 -3.18 12.24
C ILE A 1049 -22.73 -1.90 12.51
N GLU A 1050 -23.12 -0.80 11.86
CA GLU A 1050 -22.49 0.52 12.11
C GLU A 1050 -22.55 0.84 13.60
N ASP A 1051 -21.41 1.25 14.15
CA ASP A 1051 -21.32 1.68 15.52
C ASP A 1051 -22.06 3.00 15.74
N SER A 1052 -22.57 3.20 16.95
CA SER A 1052 -23.33 4.39 17.34
C SER A 1052 -22.69 5.14 18.51
N ASN A 1053 -21.46 4.77 18.89
CA ASN A 1053 -20.71 5.29 20.02
C ASN A 1053 -19.20 5.18 19.71
N VAL A 1054 -18.76 5.89 18.66
CA VAL A 1054 -17.50 5.61 17.96
C VAL A 1054 -16.25 5.80 18.82
N ASP A 1055 -16.33 6.61 19.88
CA ASP A 1055 -15.22 6.87 20.79
C ASP A 1055 -15.25 6.02 22.08
N GLY A 1056 -16.26 5.15 22.26
CA GLY A 1056 -16.36 4.27 23.43
C GLY A 1056 -16.85 4.95 24.72
N ASP A 1057 -17.27 6.21 24.71
CA ASP A 1057 -17.53 6.98 25.95
C ASP A 1057 -18.92 6.71 26.61
N ASN A 1058 -19.78 5.95 25.94
CA ASN A 1058 -21.19 5.63 26.26
C ASN A 1058 -22.19 6.78 25.99
N VAL A 1059 -21.80 7.78 25.21
CA VAL A 1059 -22.66 8.83 24.66
C VAL A 1059 -22.86 8.56 23.17
N ASN A 1060 -24.11 8.31 22.79
CA ASN A 1060 -24.43 8.06 21.40
C ASN A 1060 -24.03 9.23 20.49
N ASP A 1061 -23.41 8.96 19.33
CA ASP A 1061 -22.88 9.98 18.39
C ASP A 1061 -23.90 11.06 17.98
N SER A 1062 -25.20 10.75 18.03
CA SER A 1062 -26.27 11.72 17.72
C SER A 1062 -26.50 12.78 18.81
N MET A 1063 -25.91 12.57 19.98
CA MET A 1063 -25.96 13.43 21.16
C MET A 1063 -24.58 13.86 21.64
N ASP A 1064 -23.52 13.20 21.15
CA ASP A 1064 -22.16 13.54 21.50
C ASP A 1064 -21.65 14.75 20.70
N SER A 1065 -21.03 15.67 21.42
CA SER A 1065 -20.35 16.83 20.84
C SER A 1065 -18.93 16.49 20.37
N THR A 1066 -18.36 15.36 20.79
CA THR A 1066 -17.02 14.92 20.43
C THR A 1066 -17.00 13.44 20.02
N PRO A 1067 -17.78 13.02 19.01
CA PRO A 1067 -18.04 11.60 18.67
C PRO A 1067 -16.82 10.75 18.27
N PHE A 1068 -15.64 11.36 18.14
CA PHE A 1068 -14.39 10.67 17.86
C PHE A 1068 -13.32 10.95 18.95
N TYR A 1069 -13.73 11.52 20.09
CA TYR A 1069 -12.84 11.95 21.17
C TYR A 1069 -13.48 11.81 22.55
N ALA A 1070 -13.00 10.82 23.30
CA ALA A 1070 -13.29 10.66 24.72
C ALA A 1070 -12.18 11.29 25.59
N GLU A 1071 -12.51 12.20 26.52
CA GLU A 1071 -11.62 12.55 27.63
C GLU A 1071 -11.55 11.36 28.61
N ILE A 1072 -10.57 10.47 28.41
CA ILE A 1072 -10.33 9.30 29.29
C ILE A 1072 -9.53 9.67 30.55
#